data_AF-A0A2Z4G9A3-F1
#
_entry.id   AF-A0A2Z4G9A3-F1
#
_cell.length_a   1.000
_cell.length_b   1.000
_cell.length_c   1.000
_cell.angle_alpha   90.00
_cell.angle_beta   90.00
_cell.angle_gamma   90.00
#
_symmetry.space_group_name_H-M   'P 1'
#
loop_
_entity.id
_entity.type
_entity.pdbx_description
1 polymer ?
#
loop_
_entity_poly.entity_id
_entity_poly.type
_entity_poly.pdbx_seq_one_letter_code
_entity_poly.pdbx_strand_id
1 'polypeptide(L)'
;MIGSPLYSKPFLSDELKTLELQTAWGDIEIIGGDHEEYRIEVYPFKRGLFNLFFQERMSKAAFERLQFRIVKEGDTLIIKRLSSPRSWFDALFSGSQVSFRIFAPKNLSVKVNSRIGDVTLINIEGKHFIKSSVGKTTLKGVSGEVKTAGKNFGGGLFIQHCNGNIELHTSGGNVNVLSSEGTHTYSTNGGNIDIADFTGNLSVKTKGGNIKVNRLSGELKALSWGGNVNLRGMRANIAATTKGGNIKADMDELKEFLFLESSGGNVTSYIPQNANMTLDARGSRVKNYGGFHFNGLTARNQLNGVANNGGVNVTLRSRGGNVKIYEHHTSETRPTPARAKADYSSNAIVKPLPQSKATSSTPTPSNTSSTKPTPSTSYKNVKPRKKEKRDWKFKPYIPSFTQALYAFLFTVLFVYGLNSITYFTSELFNPTSLEAEQNKAVALLNLTTGLSSFLGVILFLTFLEQYIQPKWGKYLVLIGLTTFSFLVIHMVINGYAASQANPQEFWQYFNRITQPKDYYISSNLAYIFYGVIPSFVGCIFYAFWSRSTNLNRKISEQEYQLLTMEKLKTQAQLTALEARINPHFLYNSLNSIAGLIHEDQDKAEDMTVELSKLFRASTGRNNKSNHTIGEEISLVKSYLAIEQMRFGDRLKFNIDVQDSLNDRLIPRFLLQPLVENAIKHGISKIASHGEIKVTIQEIEDHIQIDIHDNGPDFGESVSGGYGLKSVKDKLAMIYGDQASLEISNDPIKNIQISIDKKHDLQDTIN
;
A
#
# COMPACT_ATOMS: atom_id res chain seq x y z
N MET A 1 -1.42 17.89 10.74
CA MET A 1 -1.34 19.33 11.11
C MET A 1 -1.54 20.17 9.87
N ILE A 2 -2.35 21.23 9.90
CA ILE A 2 -2.69 22.07 8.73
C ILE A 2 -2.56 23.55 9.12
N GLY A 3 -1.93 24.36 8.26
CA GLY A 3 -1.72 25.79 8.48
C GLY A 3 -0.46 26.11 9.29
N SER A 4 -0.26 27.39 9.62
CA SER A 4 0.82 27.85 10.50
C SER A 4 0.57 27.43 11.97
N PRO A 5 1.61 27.27 12.80
CA PRO A 5 1.40 27.06 14.24
C PRO A 5 0.75 28.30 14.88
N LEU A 6 -0.14 28.10 15.86
CA LEU A 6 -0.68 29.22 16.65
C LEU A 6 0.35 29.74 17.66
N TYR A 7 1.22 28.85 18.11
CA TYR A 7 2.23 29.10 19.13
C TYR A 7 3.51 28.39 18.71
N SER A 8 4.62 29.11 18.72
CA SER A 8 5.97 28.57 18.59
C SER A 8 6.84 29.25 19.64
N LYS A 9 7.46 28.46 20.53
CA LYS A 9 8.37 28.99 21.56
C LYS A 9 9.63 28.14 21.63
N PRO A 10 10.82 28.76 21.52
CA PRO A 10 12.09 28.09 21.78
C PRO A 10 12.33 27.92 23.29
N PHE A 11 12.97 26.82 23.67
CA PHE A 11 13.51 26.59 25.01
C PHE A 11 14.98 26.15 24.88
N LEU A 12 15.86 26.76 25.68
CA LEU A 12 17.29 26.43 25.73
C LEU A 12 17.50 24.98 26.18
N SER A 13 18.36 24.23 25.48
CA SER A 13 18.51 22.77 25.66
C SER A 13 19.33 22.34 26.86
N ASP A 14 20.18 23.20 27.45
CA ASP A 14 21.34 22.81 28.26
C ASP A 14 21.11 21.91 29.48
N GLU A 15 19.86 21.55 29.81
CA GLU A 15 19.54 20.65 30.93
C GLU A 15 18.37 19.68 30.68
N LEU A 16 17.72 19.70 29.51
CA LEU A 16 16.51 18.89 29.27
C LEU A 16 16.87 17.48 28.81
N LYS A 17 16.53 16.46 29.61
CA LYS A 17 16.75 15.04 29.30
C LYS A 17 15.46 14.26 29.10
N THR A 18 14.33 14.83 29.54
CA THR A 18 13.02 14.16 29.48
C THR A 18 11.94 15.11 28.94
N LEU A 19 11.08 14.59 28.06
CA LEU A 19 9.89 15.27 27.57
C LEU A 19 8.63 14.48 27.98
N GLU A 20 7.78 15.08 28.80
CA GLU A 20 6.49 14.52 29.19
C GLU A 20 5.35 15.29 28.52
N LEU A 21 4.55 14.60 27.71
CA LEU A 21 3.44 15.18 26.96
C LEU A 21 2.14 14.44 27.24
N GLN A 22 1.14 15.18 27.70
CA GLN A 22 -0.21 14.69 27.92
C GLN A 22 -1.24 15.48 27.10
N THR A 23 -1.92 14.80 26.19
CA THR A 23 -3.02 15.37 25.40
C THR A 23 -4.26 14.49 25.44
N ALA A 24 -5.42 15.14 25.44
CA ALA A 24 -6.71 14.46 25.34
C ALA A 24 -7.06 14.14 23.88
N TRP A 25 -6.79 15.06 22.96
CA TRP A 25 -7.08 14.89 21.55
C TRP A 25 -6.13 15.74 20.71
N GLY A 26 -5.44 15.12 19.77
CA GLY A 26 -4.60 15.76 18.75
C GLY A 26 -3.38 14.92 18.43
N ASP A 27 -2.76 15.21 17.30
CA ASP A 27 -1.59 14.47 16.84
C ASP A 27 -0.34 14.96 17.56
N ILE A 28 0.57 14.06 17.89
CA ILE A 28 1.86 14.36 18.49
C ILE A 28 2.95 13.92 17.52
N GLU A 29 3.83 14.84 17.16
CA GLU A 29 5.00 14.60 16.33
C GLU A 29 6.24 15.11 17.07
N ILE A 30 7.18 14.23 17.37
CA ILE A 30 8.45 14.59 18.03
C ILE A 30 9.58 14.22 17.07
N ILE A 31 10.41 15.20 16.74
CA ILE A 31 11.46 15.12 15.73
C ILE A 31 12.79 15.45 16.40
N GLY A 32 13.66 14.45 16.47
CA GLY A 32 15.04 14.61 16.89
C GLY A 32 15.91 15.16 15.75
N GLY A 33 16.75 16.15 16.08
CA GLY A 33 17.72 16.74 15.16
C GLY A 33 18.99 17.16 15.88
N ASP A 34 19.96 17.69 15.13
CA ASP A 34 21.24 18.17 15.65
C ASP A 34 21.17 19.62 16.19
N HIS A 35 19.96 20.10 16.48
CA HIS A 35 19.73 21.44 17.01
C HIS A 35 19.78 21.44 18.53
N GLU A 36 20.47 22.43 19.12
CA GLU A 36 20.57 22.67 20.57
C GLU A 36 19.35 23.41 21.15
N GLU A 37 18.21 23.45 20.46
CA GLU A 37 17.02 24.14 20.98
C GLU A 37 15.76 23.30 20.82
N TYR A 38 14.94 23.31 21.87
CA TYR A 38 13.59 22.75 21.80
C TYR A 38 12.66 23.75 21.14
N ARG A 39 12.02 23.37 20.03
CA ARG A 39 10.97 24.18 19.40
C ARG A 39 9.63 23.47 19.49
N ILE A 40 8.68 24.06 20.21
CA ILE A 40 7.33 23.51 20.38
C ILE A 40 6.36 24.30 19.52
N GLU A 41 5.74 23.62 18.56
CA GLU A 41 4.67 24.14 17.72
C GLU A 41 3.31 23.56 18.14
N VAL A 42 2.32 24.44 18.33
CA VAL A 42 0.97 24.05 18.76
C VAL A 42 -0.07 24.39 17.69
N TYR A 43 -0.91 23.39 17.37
CA TYR A 43 -1.95 23.47 16.36
C TYR A 43 -3.33 23.14 16.98
N PRO A 44 -4.04 24.13 17.54
CA PRO A 44 -5.34 23.92 18.15
C PRO A 44 -6.49 24.15 17.16
N PHE A 45 -7.47 23.25 17.21
CA PHE A 45 -8.69 23.25 16.40
C PHE A 45 -9.91 23.08 17.29
N LYS A 46 -11.02 23.73 16.94
CA LYS A 46 -12.33 23.44 17.51
C LYS A 46 -12.90 22.24 16.77
N ARG A 47 -13.11 21.13 17.48
CA ARG A 47 -13.64 19.89 16.92
C ARG A 47 -14.48 19.16 17.95
N GLY A 48 -15.79 19.11 17.73
CA GLY A 48 -16.76 18.46 18.61
C GLY A 48 -17.86 17.76 17.81
N LEU A 49 -18.78 17.06 18.49
CA LEU A 49 -19.77 16.17 17.85
C LEU A 49 -20.58 16.84 16.72
N PHE A 50 -20.97 18.09 16.92
CA PHE A 50 -21.78 18.86 15.97
C PHE A 50 -20.99 19.41 14.76
N ASN A 51 -19.66 19.54 14.90
CA ASN A 51 -18.76 20.08 13.87
C ASN A 51 -17.67 19.08 13.46
N LEU A 52 -17.94 17.77 13.55
CA LEU A 52 -16.95 16.70 13.32
C LEU A 52 -16.26 16.79 11.94
N PHE A 53 -16.94 17.41 10.97
CA PHE A 53 -16.57 17.54 9.56
C PHE A 53 -16.03 18.92 9.18
N PHE A 54 -16.07 19.90 10.09
CA PHE A 54 -15.53 21.24 9.85
C PHE A 54 -14.35 21.48 10.78
N GLN A 55 -13.20 21.81 10.19
CA GLN A 55 -11.97 22.04 10.92
C GLN A 55 -11.78 23.55 11.07
N GLU A 56 -12.27 24.11 12.17
CA GLU A 56 -12.10 25.53 12.46
C GLU A 56 -10.90 25.74 13.38
N ARG A 57 -10.01 26.64 13.00
CA ARG A 57 -8.81 26.96 13.80
C ARG A 57 -9.24 27.68 15.08
N MET A 58 -8.65 27.29 16.20
CA MET A 58 -8.94 27.92 17.48
C MET A 58 -8.19 29.26 17.61
N SER A 59 -8.85 30.29 18.14
CA SER A 59 -8.19 31.57 18.45
C SER A 59 -7.26 31.45 19.66
N LYS A 60 -6.30 32.38 19.80
CA LYS A 60 -5.35 32.42 20.93
C LYS A 60 -6.05 32.47 22.30
N ALA A 61 -7.05 33.35 22.44
CA ALA A 61 -7.84 33.44 23.67
C ALA A 61 -8.61 32.15 24.00
N ALA A 62 -9.11 31.42 22.99
CA ALA A 62 -9.80 30.15 23.20
C ALA A 62 -8.82 29.01 23.58
N PHE A 63 -7.60 29.04 23.04
CA PHE A 63 -6.54 28.11 23.43
C PHE A 63 -6.06 28.36 24.87
N GLU A 64 -5.86 29.60 25.28
CA GLU A 64 -5.46 29.95 26.65
C GLU A 64 -6.48 29.46 27.70
N ARG A 65 -7.79 29.46 27.36
CA ARG A 65 -8.85 28.88 28.20
C ARG A 65 -8.75 27.37 28.40
N LEU A 66 -8.06 26.64 27.52
CA LEU A 66 -7.81 25.21 27.71
C LEU A 66 -6.80 24.94 28.83
N GLN A 67 -6.10 25.97 29.32
CA GLN A 67 -5.17 25.90 30.43
C GLN A 67 -4.08 24.82 30.23
N PHE A 68 -3.41 24.85 29.08
CA PHE A 68 -2.21 24.05 28.87
C PHE A 68 -1.05 24.63 29.67
N ARG A 69 -0.40 23.78 30.46
CA ARG A 69 0.82 24.09 31.21
C ARG A 69 2.01 23.54 30.43
N ILE A 70 2.87 24.44 29.96
CA ILE A 70 4.16 24.14 29.34
C ILE A 70 5.23 24.69 30.28
N VAL A 71 5.85 23.82 31.07
CA VAL A 71 6.82 24.23 32.11
C VAL A 71 8.03 23.30 32.10
N LYS A 72 9.20 23.87 32.40
CA LYS A 72 10.41 23.12 32.73
C LYS A 72 10.41 22.88 34.24
N GLU A 73 10.47 21.62 34.66
CA GLU A 73 10.66 21.20 36.05
C GLU A 73 11.93 20.33 36.11
N GLY A 74 13.03 20.90 36.63
CA GLY A 74 14.35 20.25 36.59
C GLY A 74 14.81 19.97 35.15
N ASP A 75 15.11 18.70 34.87
CA ASP A 75 15.54 18.19 33.56
C ASP A 75 14.37 17.76 32.64
N THR A 76 13.13 18.02 33.06
CA THR A 76 11.93 17.55 32.39
C THR A 76 11.09 18.70 31.85
N LEU A 77 10.77 18.66 30.56
CA LEU A 77 9.81 19.54 29.92
C LEU A 77 8.42 18.90 29.97
N ILE A 78 7.48 19.54 30.65
CA ILE A 78 6.12 19.02 30.85
C ILE A 78 5.12 19.85 30.04
N ILE A 79 4.39 19.17 29.16
CA ILE A 79 3.27 19.73 28.37
C ILE A 79 2.00 18.98 28.77
N LYS A 80 1.15 19.59 29.60
CA LYS A 80 -0.09 18.96 30.08
C LYS A 80 -1.26 19.93 30.13
N ARG A 81 -2.47 19.44 29.88
CA ARG A 81 -3.71 20.19 30.10
C ARG A 81 -4.12 20.10 31.58
N LEU A 82 -4.31 21.24 32.27
CA LEU A 82 -4.69 21.26 33.69
C LEU A 82 -6.00 20.51 33.97
N SER A 83 -6.98 20.62 33.08
CA SER A 83 -8.22 19.84 33.11
C SER A 83 -8.26 18.87 31.93
N SER A 84 -7.77 17.65 32.16
CA SER A 84 -7.95 16.56 31.19
C SER A 84 -9.32 15.91 31.40
N PRO A 85 -10.05 15.53 30.33
CA PRO A 85 -11.30 14.77 30.42
C PRO A 85 -11.11 13.51 31.29
N ARG A 86 -12.14 12.81 31.79
CA ARG A 86 -11.93 11.59 32.60
C ARG A 86 -11.76 10.33 31.74
N SER A 87 -12.44 10.25 30.61
CA SER A 87 -12.37 9.14 29.66
C SER A 87 -12.00 9.59 28.22
N TRP A 88 -11.70 8.63 27.33
CA TRP A 88 -11.53 8.95 25.90
C TRP A 88 -12.85 9.43 25.27
N PHE A 89 -14.00 8.96 25.76
CA PHE A 89 -15.32 9.46 25.37
C PHE A 89 -15.43 10.95 25.71
N ASP A 90 -15.13 11.35 26.94
CA ASP A 90 -15.19 12.75 27.36
C ASP A 90 -14.23 13.63 26.53
N ALA A 91 -13.09 13.08 26.11
CA ALA A 91 -12.16 13.78 25.23
C ALA A 91 -12.76 14.07 23.85
N LEU A 92 -13.50 13.11 23.28
CA LEU A 92 -14.23 13.29 22.02
C LEU A 92 -15.33 14.36 22.12
N PHE A 93 -15.99 14.48 23.28
CA PHE A 93 -17.04 15.48 23.50
C PHE A 93 -16.52 16.85 23.96
N SER A 94 -15.23 16.98 24.29
CA SER A 94 -14.64 18.22 24.81
C SER A 94 -14.53 19.37 23.80
N GLY A 95 -14.83 19.13 22.51
CA GLY A 95 -14.88 20.17 21.49
C GLY A 95 -13.52 20.75 21.08
N SER A 96 -12.41 20.24 21.63
CA SER A 96 -11.08 20.87 21.55
C SER A 96 -10.02 19.84 21.17
N GLN A 97 -9.42 20.01 19.98
CA GLN A 97 -8.30 19.19 19.49
C GLN A 97 -7.03 20.05 19.49
N VAL A 98 -5.95 19.59 20.12
CA VAL A 98 -4.66 20.28 20.18
C VAL A 98 -3.55 19.32 19.78
N SER A 99 -2.94 19.60 18.63
CA SER A 99 -1.82 18.82 18.10
C SER A 99 -0.50 19.53 18.38
N PHE A 100 0.56 18.76 18.60
CA PHE A 100 1.89 19.25 18.97
C PHE A 100 2.94 18.72 18.00
N ARG A 101 3.78 19.62 17.48
CA ARG A 101 5.04 19.25 16.82
C ARG A 101 6.20 19.78 17.63
N ILE A 102 7.14 18.92 17.98
CA ILE A 102 8.25 19.25 18.87
C ILE A 102 9.54 18.87 18.17
N PHE A 103 10.41 19.85 17.99
CA PHE A 103 11.79 19.63 17.59
C PHE A 103 12.64 19.60 18.84
N ALA A 104 13.49 18.60 18.97
CA ALA A 104 14.33 18.38 20.15
C ALA A 104 15.68 17.75 19.77
N PRO A 105 16.67 17.76 20.67
CA PRO A 105 17.89 16.97 20.49
C PRO A 105 17.60 15.47 20.35
N LYS A 106 18.48 14.75 19.65
CA LYS A 106 18.35 13.29 19.45
C LYS A 106 18.32 12.52 20.77
N ASN A 107 19.20 12.86 21.72
CA ASN A 107 19.33 12.19 23.01
C ASN A 107 18.28 12.70 24.01
N LEU A 108 17.12 12.05 24.07
CA LEU A 108 15.97 12.51 24.86
C LEU A 108 15.08 11.33 25.25
N SER A 109 14.72 11.24 26.53
CA SER A 109 13.65 10.32 26.96
C SER A 109 12.27 10.95 26.76
N VAL A 110 11.31 10.19 26.24
CA VAL A 110 9.99 10.73 25.87
C VAL A 110 8.88 9.95 26.55
N LYS A 111 7.99 10.62 27.26
CA LYS A 111 6.79 10.04 27.86
C LYS A 111 5.55 10.69 27.26
N VAL A 112 4.84 9.94 26.43
CA VAL A 112 3.61 10.40 25.77
C VAL A 112 2.40 9.72 26.37
N ASN A 113 1.40 10.52 26.76
CA ASN A 113 0.08 10.07 27.17
C ASN A 113 -0.98 10.78 26.30
N SER A 114 -1.38 10.10 25.22
CA SER A 114 -2.42 10.57 24.31
C SER A 114 -3.67 9.71 24.43
N ARG A 115 -4.85 10.32 24.42
CA ARG A 115 -6.11 9.56 24.34
C ARG A 115 -6.59 9.39 22.90
N ILE A 116 -6.56 10.45 22.10
CA ILE A 116 -7.02 10.41 20.71
C ILE A 116 -6.01 11.18 19.84
N GLY A 117 -5.48 10.54 18.79
CA GLY A 117 -4.58 11.15 17.82
C GLY A 117 -3.36 10.29 17.56
N ASP A 118 -2.69 10.58 16.44
CA ASP A 118 -1.50 9.82 16.04
C ASP A 118 -0.29 10.26 16.88
N VAL A 119 0.59 9.31 17.21
CA VAL A 119 1.85 9.56 17.91
C VAL A 119 2.99 9.18 16.99
N THR A 120 3.86 10.13 16.68
CA THR A 120 4.99 9.95 15.78
C THR A 120 6.28 10.39 16.46
N LEU A 121 7.26 9.47 16.54
CA LEU A 121 8.61 9.74 17.03
C LEU A 121 9.61 9.52 15.89
N ILE A 122 10.48 10.49 15.65
CA ILE A 122 11.43 10.48 14.53
C ILE A 122 12.83 10.82 15.05
N ASN A 123 13.83 9.99 14.75
CA ASN A 123 15.26 10.24 15.00
C ASN A 123 15.61 10.60 16.45
N ILE A 124 15.03 9.89 17.43
CA ILE A 124 15.31 10.10 18.85
C ILE A 124 15.89 8.84 19.49
N GLU A 125 16.71 9.04 20.51
CA GLU A 125 17.41 8.01 21.26
C GLU A 125 17.18 8.18 22.76
N GLY A 126 16.83 7.10 23.45
CA GLY A 126 16.66 7.10 24.90
C GLY A 126 15.65 6.09 25.41
N LYS A 127 14.98 6.43 26.52
CA LYS A 127 13.90 5.63 27.10
C LYS A 127 12.57 6.29 26.79
N HIS A 128 11.73 5.61 26.02
CA HIS A 128 10.48 6.14 25.51
C HIS A 128 9.29 5.33 26.03
N PHE A 129 8.33 6.02 26.63
CA PHE A 129 7.10 5.46 27.16
C PHE A 129 5.92 6.03 26.39
N ILE A 130 5.20 5.18 25.65
CA ILE A 130 4.07 5.60 24.82
C ILE A 130 2.79 4.99 25.37
N LYS A 131 1.86 5.84 25.77
CA LYS A 131 0.48 5.46 26.08
C LYS A 131 -0.43 6.19 25.11
N SER A 132 -0.94 5.47 24.11
CA SER A 132 -1.94 6.00 23.19
C SER A 132 -3.24 5.20 23.31
N SER A 133 -4.38 5.83 23.57
CA SER A 133 -5.65 5.09 23.57
C SER A 133 -6.14 4.86 22.15
N VAL A 134 -6.23 5.89 21.30
CA VAL A 134 -6.75 5.80 19.94
C VAL A 134 -5.86 6.58 18.97
N GLY A 135 -5.43 5.96 17.87
CA GLY A 135 -4.57 6.58 16.85
C GLY A 135 -3.33 5.75 16.52
N LYS A 136 -2.74 5.97 15.34
CA LYS A 136 -1.56 5.25 14.86
C LYS A 136 -0.32 5.63 15.68
N THR A 137 0.55 4.65 15.95
CA THR A 137 1.88 4.92 16.50
C THR A 137 2.94 4.67 15.43
N THR A 138 3.78 5.67 15.19
CA THR A 138 4.83 5.65 14.17
C THR A 138 6.18 5.91 14.83
N LEU A 139 7.13 4.99 14.66
CA LEU A 139 8.53 5.15 15.07
C LEU A 139 9.40 5.10 13.82
N LYS A 140 10.27 6.09 13.64
CA LYS A 140 11.23 6.16 12.53
C LYS A 140 12.60 6.56 13.06
N GLY A 141 13.64 5.75 12.86
CA GLY A 141 14.98 6.11 13.34
C GLY A 141 15.06 6.19 14.87
N VAL A 142 14.24 5.42 15.60
CA VAL A 142 14.20 5.48 17.07
C VAL A 142 15.14 4.41 17.64
N SER A 143 15.99 4.81 18.58
CA SER A 143 16.98 3.94 19.22
C SER A 143 16.77 3.87 20.74
N GLY A 144 17.14 2.75 21.36
CA GLY A 144 17.10 2.57 22.81
C GLY A 144 15.92 1.72 23.29
N GLU A 145 15.25 2.13 24.36
CA GLU A 145 14.15 1.38 24.97
C GLU A 145 12.81 2.04 24.66
N VAL A 146 11.88 1.32 24.03
CA VAL A 146 10.51 1.81 23.79
C VAL A 146 9.51 0.85 24.41
N LYS A 147 8.68 1.35 25.32
CA LYS A 147 7.64 0.56 25.99
C LYS A 147 6.28 1.23 25.90
N THR A 148 5.24 0.41 25.75
CA THR A 148 3.85 0.88 25.90
C THR A 148 3.29 0.62 27.30
N ALA A 149 2.69 1.64 27.92
CA ALA A 149 1.94 1.50 29.17
C ALA A 149 0.49 1.05 28.88
N GLY A 150 0.32 -0.23 28.54
CA GLY A 150 -0.97 -0.84 28.19
C GLY A 150 -1.14 -1.09 26.68
N LYS A 151 -2.36 -1.44 26.26
CA LYS A 151 -2.66 -1.73 24.84
C LYS A 151 -3.18 -0.48 24.14
N ASN A 152 -2.61 -0.14 22.99
CA ASN A 152 -3.17 0.89 22.12
C ASN A 152 -4.50 0.38 21.53
N PHE A 153 -5.63 1.05 21.78
CA PHE A 153 -6.94 0.66 21.25
C PHE A 153 -7.08 1.06 19.77
N GLY A 154 -6.81 0.11 18.87
CA GLY A 154 -7.23 0.14 17.47
C GLY A 154 -6.29 0.84 16.48
N GLY A 155 -5.30 1.59 16.94
CA GLY A 155 -4.27 2.18 16.10
C GLY A 155 -3.28 1.16 15.52
N GLY A 156 -2.88 1.33 14.26
CA GLY A 156 -1.79 0.58 13.66
C GLY A 156 -0.43 0.98 14.24
N LEU A 157 0.53 0.06 14.20
CA LEU A 157 1.92 0.31 14.56
C LEU A 157 2.76 0.34 13.28
N PHE A 158 3.61 1.35 13.13
CA PHE A 158 4.54 1.47 12.02
C PHE A 158 5.95 1.77 12.56
N ILE A 159 6.88 0.85 12.34
CA ILE A 159 8.24 0.93 12.85
C ILE A 159 9.19 0.83 11.66
N GLN A 160 10.14 1.76 11.57
CA GLN A 160 11.08 1.81 10.46
C GLN A 160 12.46 2.27 10.95
N HIS A 161 13.54 1.59 10.55
CA HIS A 161 14.91 1.97 10.91
C HIS A 161 15.12 2.14 12.42
N CYS A 162 14.48 1.30 13.24
CA CYS A 162 14.60 1.40 14.69
C CYS A 162 15.58 0.35 15.24
N ASN A 163 16.27 0.69 16.32
CA ASN A 163 17.24 -0.17 17.00
C ASN A 163 16.94 -0.22 18.52
N GLY A 164 17.23 -1.35 19.16
CA GLY A 164 17.21 -1.50 20.62
C GLY A 164 16.11 -2.43 21.12
N ASN A 165 15.53 -2.11 22.28
CA ASN A 165 14.49 -2.93 22.91
C ASN A 165 13.11 -2.27 22.73
N ILE A 166 12.27 -2.82 21.86
CA ILE A 166 10.96 -2.23 21.51
C ILE A 166 9.84 -3.19 21.83
N GLU A 167 8.99 -2.82 22.78
CA GLU A 167 7.80 -3.58 23.16
C GLU A 167 6.53 -2.74 22.94
N LEU A 168 5.75 -3.11 21.93
CA LEU A 168 4.51 -2.40 21.56
C LEU A 168 3.33 -3.35 21.38
N HIS A 169 2.17 -2.95 21.89
CA HIS A 169 0.93 -3.72 21.79
C HIS A 169 -0.23 -2.90 21.22
N THR A 170 -1.02 -3.49 20.34
CA THR A 170 -2.27 -2.91 19.81
C THR A 170 -3.45 -3.87 20.00
N SER A 171 -4.64 -3.34 20.22
CA SER A 171 -5.86 -4.16 20.41
C SER A 171 -6.42 -4.71 19.09
N GLY A 172 -5.99 -4.19 17.94
CA GLY A 172 -6.51 -4.64 16.63
C GLY A 172 -5.87 -4.03 15.38
N GLY A 173 -4.97 -3.05 15.53
CA GLY A 173 -4.26 -2.48 14.39
C GLY A 173 -3.23 -3.45 13.79
N ASN A 174 -2.89 -3.21 12.52
CA ASN A 174 -1.77 -3.91 11.87
C ASN A 174 -0.44 -3.43 12.43
N VAL A 175 0.54 -4.30 12.46
CA VAL A 175 1.92 -3.98 12.83
C VAL A 175 2.79 -4.11 11.59
N ASN A 176 3.44 -3.02 11.20
CA ASN A 176 4.38 -3.00 10.08
C ASN A 176 5.76 -2.62 10.59
N VAL A 177 6.76 -3.46 10.30
CA VAL A 177 8.16 -3.22 10.68
C VAL A 177 9.02 -3.34 9.45
N LEU A 178 9.89 -2.36 9.22
CA LEU A 178 10.81 -2.32 8.08
C LEU A 178 12.23 -1.97 8.53
N SER A 179 13.21 -2.75 8.07
CA SER A 179 14.64 -2.43 8.19
C SER A 179 15.03 -2.05 9.61
N SER A 180 14.73 -2.91 10.58
CA SER A 180 14.93 -2.63 12.01
C SER A 180 15.74 -3.73 12.69
N GLU A 181 16.36 -3.42 13.82
CA GLU A 181 17.28 -4.34 14.51
C GLU A 181 17.15 -4.29 16.03
N GLY A 182 17.67 -5.31 16.72
CA GLY A 182 17.64 -5.40 18.19
C GLY A 182 16.65 -6.43 18.72
N THR A 183 16.03 -6.16 19.86
CA THR A 183 15.08 -7.07 20.55
C THR A 183 13.68 -6.48 20.53
N HIS A 184 12.83 -6.98 19.66
CA HIS A 184 11.50 -6.40 19.42
C HIS A 184 10.38 -7.38 19.79
N THR A 185 9.38 -6.88 20.51
CA THR A 185 8.16 -7.60 20.87
C THR A 185 6.92 -6.85 20.38
N TYR A 186 6.12 -7.52 19.55
CA TYR A 186 4.89 -6.96 19.01
C TYR A 186 3.69 -7.87 19.24
N SER A 187 2.57 -7.29 19.65
CA SER A 187 1.32 -8.07 19.71
C SER A 187 0.08 -7.31 19.25
N THR A 188 -0.83 -8.02 18.59
CA THR A 188 -2.15 -7.52 18.19
C THR A 188 -3.26 -8.54 18.48
N ASN A 189 -4.50 -8.15 18.77
CA ASN A 189 -5.56 -9.17 18.87
C ASN A 189 -6.12 -9.58 17.50
N GLY A 190 -6.15 -8.67 16.51
CA GLY A 190 -6.82 -8.92 15.23
C GLY A 190 -6.08 -8.48 13.98
N GLY A 191 -5.06 -7.64 14.11
CA GLY A 191 -4.32 -7.12 12.96
C GLY A 191 -3.32 -8.12 12.39
N ASN A 192 -2.92 -7.88 11.14
CA ASN A 192 -1.78 -8.57 10.53
C ASN A 192 -0.47 -7.99 11.05
N ILE A 193 0.55 -8.84 11.10
CA ILE A 193 1.92 -8.45 11.43
C ILE A 193 2.76 -8.69 10.18
N ASP A 194 3.26 -7.63 9.57
CA ASP A 194 4.08 -7.64 8.37
C ASP A 194 5.47 -7.05 8.71
N ILE A 195 6.51 -7.88 8.57
CA ILE A 195 7.88 -7.54 8.94
C ILE A 195 8.79 -7.80 7.75
N ALA A 196 9.65 -6.84 7.43
CA ALA A 196 10.63 -6.94 6.37
C ALA A 196 12.00 -6.43 6.84
N ASP A 197 13.06 -7.17 6.53
CA ASP A 197 14.46 -6.79 6.82
C ASP A 197 14.69 -6.57 8.32
N PHE A 198 14.74 -7.66 9.08
CA PHE A 198 14.93 -7.61 10.53
C PHE A 198 16.18 -8.34 10.98
N THR A 199 16.96 -7.74 11.88
CA THR A 199 18.15 -8.35 12.48
C THR A 199 18.06 -8.38 14.00
N GLY A 200 18.18 -9.55 14.61
CA GLY A 200 18.14 -9.73 16.07
C GLY A 200 16.98 -10.60 16.54
N ASN A 201 16.44 -10.30 17.72
CA ASN A 201 15.45 -11.12 18.42
C ASN A 201 14.04 -10.56 18.23
N LEU A 202 13.16 -11.35 17.62
CA LEU A 202 11.81 -10.92 17.29
C LEU A 202 10.75 -11.84 17.90
N SER A 203 9.85 -11.25 18.70
CA SER A 203 8.69 -11.93 19.29
C SER A 203 7.40 -11.30 18.77
N VAL A 204 6.59 -12.06 18.04
CA VAL A 204 5.35 -11.57 17.43
C VAL A 204 4.16 -12.44 17.78
N LYS A 205 3.05 -11.80 18.16
CA LYS A 205 1.82 -12.49 18.55
C LYS A 205 0.57 -11.85 17.97
N THR A 206 -0.30 -12.67 17.37
CA THR A 206 -1.65 -12.25 16.97
C THR A 206 -2.71 -13.28 17.38
N LYS A 207 -3.94 -12.87 17.69
CA LYS A 207 -5.04 -13.85 17.87
C LYS A 207 -5.67 -14.19 16.52
N GLY A 208 -6.08 -13.20 15.73
CA GLY A 208 -6.82 -13.43 14.48
C GLY A 208 -6.04 -13.21 13.18
N GLY A 209 -4.97 -12.42 13.18
CA GLY A 209 -4.31 -11.96 11.96
C GLY A 209 -3.26 -12.93 11.41
N ASN A 210 -2.78 -12.63 10.21
CA ASN A 210 -1.65 -13.35 9.62
C ASN A 210 -0.33 -12.73 10.09
N ILE A 211 0.71 -13.57 10.18
CA ILE A 211 2.08 -13.15 10.44
C ILE A 211 2.87 -13.38 9.16
N LYS A 212 3.52 -12.34 8.66
CA LYS A 212 4.41 -12.40 7.52
C LYS A 212 5.75 -11.80 7.91
N VAL A 213 6.82 -12.57 7.74
CA VAL A 213 8.19 -12.11 7.98
C VAL A 213 9.01 -12.40 6.74
N ASN A 214 9.60 -11.36 6.17
CA ASN A 214 10.48 -11.42 5.02
C ASN A 214 11.89 -10.99 5.43
N ARG A 215 12.90 -11.82 5.15
CA ARG A 215 14.32 -11.54 5.45
C ARG A 215 14.56 -11.22 6.92
N LEU A 216 14.79 -12.28 7.70
CA LEU A 216 15.14 -12.17 9.12
C LEU A 216 16.44 -12.90 9.40
N SER A 217 17.35 -12.24 10.11
CA SER A 217 18.59 -12.82 10.63
C SER A 217 18.58 -12.73 12.16
N GLY A 218 18.75 -13.84 12.88
CA GLY A 218 18.69 -13.85 14.36
C GLY A 218 17.69 -14.87 14.90
N GLU A 219 16.73 -14.42 15.72
CA GLU A 219 15.73 -15.30 16.35
C GLU A 219 14.29 -14.82 16.11
N LEU A 220 13.38 -15.76 15.89
CA LEU A 220 11.95 -15.50 15.69
C LEU A 220 11.08 -16.41 16.56
N LYS A 221 10.26 -15.79 17.38
CA LYS A 221 9.12 -16.42 18.06
C LYS A 221 7.81 -15.87 17.49
N ALA A 222 7.07 -16.68 16.74
CA ALA A 222 5.82 -16.28 16.09
C ALA A 222 4.62 -17.09 16.60
N LEU A 223 3.57 -16.42 17.09
CA LEU A 223 2.36 -17.07 17.58
C LEU A 223 1.10 -16.49 16.96
N SER A 224 0.28 -17.33 16.33
CA SER A 224 -1.06 -16.99 15.85
C SER A 224 -2.13 -17.92 16.45
N TRP A 225 -3.37 -17.47 16.65
CA TRP A 225 -4.47 -18.41 16.98
C TRP A 225 -5.24 -18.82 15.72
N GLY A 226 -5.58 -17.90 14.82
CA GLY A 226 -6.38 -18.20 13.62
C GLY A 226 -5.67 -18.04 12.29
N GLY A 227 -4.70 -17.13 12.18
CA GLY A 227 -4.11 -16.76 10.89
C GLY A 227 -2.91 -17.60 10.48
N ASN A 228 -2.53 -17.43 9.21
CA ASN A 228 -1.38 -18.10 8.62
C ASN A 228 -0.07 -17.44 9.06
N VAL A 229 1.00 -18.22 9.13
CA VAL A 229 2.37 -17.74 9.35
C VAL A 229 3.17 -18.00 8.08
N ASN A 230 3.70 -16.95 7.47
CA ASN A 230 4.48 -17.02 6.23
C ASN A 230 5.85 -16.37 6.44
N LEU A 231 6.89 -17.19 6.42
CA LEU A 231 8.26 -16.79 6.67
C LEU A 231 9.06 -17.01 5.40
N ARG A 232 9.78 -15.98 4.93
CA ARG A 232 10.54 -16.04 3.67
C ARG A 232 11.91 -15.43 3.78
N GLY A 233 12.94 -16.17 3.35
CA GLY A 233 14.32 -15.68 3.37
C GLY A 233 14.88 -15.67 4.79
N MET A 234 14.69 -16.76 5.53
CA MET A 234 15.03 -16.81 6.95
C MET A 234 16.45 -17.34 7.17
N ARG A 235 17.25 -16.62 7.96
CA ARG A 235 18.58 -17.02 8.45
C ARG A 235 18.60 -16.98 9.98
N ALA A 236 17.76 -17.81 10.61
CA ALA A 236 17.37 -17.60 11.99
C ALA A 236 16.97 -18.87 12.75
N ASN A 237 17.04 -18.81 14.09
CA ASN A 237 16.35 -19.73 15.00
C ASN A 237 14.85 -19.42 14.97
N ILE A 238 13.99 -20.41 14.69
CA ILE A 238 12.54 -20.16 14.52
C ILE A 238 11.72 -21.06 15.42
N ALA A 239 10.83 -20.44 16.19
CA ALA A 239 9.69 -21.09 16.85
C ALA A 239 8.39 -20.43 16.38
N ALA A 240 7.67 -21.09 15.46
CA ALA A 240 6.41 -20.59 14.93
C ALA A 240 5.25 -21.55 15.23
N THR A 241 4.15 -21.02 15.76
CA THR A 241 2.97 -21.80 16.12
C THR A 241 1.68 -21.12 15.68
N THR A 242 0.73 -21.90 15.16
CA THR A 242 -0.65 -21.45 14.90
C THR A 242 -1.68 -22.50 15.31
N LYS A 243 -2.87 -22.09 15.79
CA LYS A 243 -3.94 -23.07 16.08
C LYS A 243 -4.73 -23.42 14.81
N GLY A 244 -5.19 -22.44 14.04
CA GLY A 244 -6.04 -22.67 12.86
C GLY A 244 -5.36 -22.54 11.49
N GLY A 245 -4.26 -21.79 11.40
CA GLY A 245 -3.67 -21.41 10.11
C GLY A 245 -2.65 -22.40 9.55
N ASN A 246 -2.22 -22.16 8.30
CA ASN A 246 -1.07 -22.84 7.73
C ASN A 246 0.23 -22.13 8.13
N ILE A 247 1.30 -22.91 8.26
CA ILE A 247 2.66 -22.38 8.40
C ILE A 247 3.43 -22.69 7.13
N LYS A 248 4.00 -21.65 6.50
CA LYS A 248 4.97 -21.78 5.41
C LYS A 248 6.27 -21.11 5.85
N ALA A 249 7.36 -21.85 5.87
CA ALA A 249 8.68 -21.32 6.16
C ALA A 249 9.64 -21.63 5.02
N ASP A 250 10.35 -20.61 4.56
CA ASP A 250 11.36 -20.69 3.51
C ASP A 250 12.69 -20.21 4.09
N MET A 251 13.58 -21.18 4.32
CA MET A 251 14.84 -21.03 5.05
C MET A 251 15.99 -20.85 4.06
N ASP A 252 16.67 -19.71 4.13
CA ASP A 252 17.92 -19.50 3.40
C ASP A 252 19.08 -20.21 4.13
N GLU A 253 19.02 -20.25 5.46
CA GLU A 253 20.01 -20.90 6.31
C GLU A 253 19.34 -21.47 7.57
N LEU A 254 19.68 -22.71 7.95
CA LEU A 254 19.29 -23.28 9.23
C LEU A 254 20.31 -22.92 10.31
N LYS A 255 19.84 -22.35 11.43
CA LYS A 255 20.65 -22.08 12.62
C LYS A 255 20.55 -23.24 13.61
N GLU A 256 20.32 -23.01 14.90
CA GLU A 256 20.34 -24.07 15.93
C GLU A 256 19.07 -24.93 15.90
N PHE A 257 17.91 -24.32 15.62
CA PHE A 257 16.64 -25.05 15.55
C PHE A 257 15.60 -24.41 14.62
N LEU A 258 14.71 -25.27 14.12
CA LEU A 258 13.49 -24.90 13.41
C LEU A 258 12.30 -25.65 14.01
N PHE A 259 11.41 -24.94 14.69
CA PHE A 259 10.20 -25.48 15.29
C PHE A 259 8.96 -24.85 14.65
N LEU A 260 8.18 -25.64 13.91
CA LEU A 260 6.93 -25.21 13.29
C LEU A 260 5.79 -26.13 13.74
N GLU A 261 4.75 -25.58 14.37
CA GLU A 261 3.58 -26.35 14.82
C GLU A 261 2.26 -25.70 14.41
N SER A 262 1.37 -26.47 13.76
CA SER A 262 -0.03 -26.10 13.53
C SER A 262 -1.01 -27.10 14.14
N SER A 263 -2.08 -26.64 14.80
CA SER A 263 -3.11 -27.57 15.29
C SER A 263 -4.07 -28.02 14.18
N GLY A 264 -4.53 -27.11 13.30
CA GLY A 264 -5.53 -27.40 12.28
C GLY A 264 -5.09 -27.23 10.82
N GLY A 265 -3.96 -26.56 10.56
CA GLY A 265 -3.49 -26.26 9.21
C GLY A 265 -2.24 -27.05 8.80
N ASN A 266 -1.84 -26.90 7.53
CA ASN A 266 -0.67 -27.57 7.00
C ASN A 266 0.62 -26.86 7.42
N VAL A 267 1.70 -27.63 7.58
CA VAL A 267 3.06 -27.12 7.76
C VAL A 267 3.86 -27.41 6.51
N THR A 268 4.43 -26.37 5.90
CA THR A 268 5.30 -26.49 4.74
C THR A 268 6.64 -25.82 5.04
N SER A 269 7.73 -26.55 4.87
CA SER A 269 9.09 -26.02 5.04
C SER A 269 9.88 -26.19 3.76
N TYR A 270 10.65 -25.16 3.38
CA TYR A 270 11.68 -25.22 2.35
C TYR A 270 13.02 -25.09 3.05
N ILE A 271 13.87 -26.11 2.89
CA ILE A 271 15.13 -26.25 3.63
C ILE A 271 16.28 -26.40 2.61
N PRO A 272 17.45 -25.76 2.82
CA PRO A 272 18.61 -25.92 1.92
C PRO A 272 19.04 -27.39 1.80
N GLN A 273 19.34 -27.85 0.58
CA GLN A 273 19.64 -29.26 0.29
C GLN A 273 20.79 -29.82 1.15
N ASN A 274 21.82 -29.01 1.37
CA ASN A 274 23.05 -29.38 2.07
C ASN A 274 22.94 -29.22 3.60
N ALA A 275 21.76 -28.92 4.14
CA ALA A 275 21.62 -28.72 5.58
C ALA A 275 21.70 -30.06 6.33
N ASN A 276 22.61 -30.16 7.30
CA ASN A 276 22.68 -31.30 8.20
C ASN A 276 21.66 -31.13 9.34
N MET A 277 20.71 -32.06 9.45
CA MET A 277 19.59 -31.89 10.39
C MET A 277 19.10 -33.19 11.00
N THR A 278 18.61 -33.10 12.23
CA THR A 278 17.79 -34.13 12.88
C THR A 278 16.34 -33.70 12.75
N LEU A 279 15.52 -34.52 12.11
CA LEU A 279 14.18 -34.16 11.69
C LEU A 279 13.13 -34.98 12.44
N ASP A 280 12.21 -34.32 13.16
CA ASP A 280 10.97 -34.89 13.73
C ASP A 280 9.75 -34.22 13.07
N ALA A 281 9.23 -34.85 12.03
CA ALA A 281 8.04 -34.39 11.32
C ALA A 281 6.83 -35.29 11.57
N ARG A 282 5.69 -34.72 11.97
CA ARG A 282 4.44 -35.46 12.27
C ARG A 282 3.21 -34.74 11.73
N GLY A 283 2.30 -35.49 11.10
CA GLY A 283 0.95 -35.02 10.79
C GLY A 283 0.10 -36.05 10.05
N SER A 284 -1.07 -35.65 9.53
CA SER A 284 -1.99 -36.60 8.86
C SER A 284 -1.36 -37.28 7.64
N ARG A 285 -0.46 -36.56 6.96
CA ARG A 285 0.47 -37.10 5.97
C ARG A 285 1.76 -36.31 5.99
N VAL A 286 2.89 -37.00 5.98
CA VAL A 286 4.21 -36.39 5.86
C VAL A 286 4.77 -36.74 4.49
N LYS A 287 5.23 -35.74 3.74
CA LYS A 287 5.86 -35.93 2.43
C LYS A 287 7.16 -35.15 2.34
N ASN A 288 8.23 -35.84 1.99
CA ASN A 288 9.51 -35.26 1.63
C ASN A 288 9.60 -35.16 0.10
N TYR A 289 9.70 -33.95 -0.43
CA TYR A 289 9.92 -33.64 -1.85
C TYR A 289 11.33 -33.08 -2.12
N GLY A 290 12.15 -32.87 -1.08
CA GLY A 290 13.47 -32.23 -1.22
C GLY A 290 14.63 -33.19 -1.44
N GLY A 291 14.37 -34.48 -1.66
CA GLY A 291 15.42 -35.45 -2.01
C GLY A 291 16.48 -35.73 -0.94
N PHE A 292 16.28 -35.27 0.31
CA PHE A 292 17.25 -35.45 1.40
C PHE A 292 17.58 -36.93 1.66
N HIS A 293 18.87 -37.26 1.81
CA HIS A 293 19.33 -38.57 2.26
C HIS A 293 18.94 -38.76 3.72
N PHE A 294 17.88 -39.53 3.95
CA PHE A 294 17.28 -39.69 5.26
C PHE A 294 17.53 -41.09 5.82
N ASN A 295 18.10 -41.15 7.02
CA ASN A 295 18.29 -42.36 7.80
C ASN A 295 17.44 -42.31 9.07
N GLY A 296 16.38 -43.12 9.12
CA GLY A 296 15.47 -43.21 10.26
C GLY A 296 14.08 -43.72 9.90
N LEU A 297 13.12 -43.52 10.80
CA LEU A 297 11.74 -43.96 10.65
C LEU A 297 11.02 -43.12 9.59
N THR A 298 10.54 -43.79 8.54
CA THR A 298 9.66 -43.20 7.52
C THR A 298 8.32 -43.92 7.51
N ALA A 299 7.26 -43.22 7.90
CA ALA A 299 5.88 -43.69 7.88
C ALA A 299 4.98 -42.67 7.19
N ARG A 300 3.74 -43.06 6.84
CA ARG A 300 2.79 -42.18 6.14
C ARG A 300 2.53 -40.86 6.90
N ASN A 301 2.51 -40.91 8.23
CA ASN A 301 2.16 -39.82 9.14
C ASN A 301 3.36 -39.26 9.93
N GLN A 302 4.55 -39.82 9.74
CA GLN A 302 5.73 -39.47 10.54
C GLN A 302 7.01 -39.66 9.74
N LEU A 303 7.95 -38.75 9.92
CA LEU A 303 9.33 -38.87 9.44
C LEU A 303 10.23 -38.46 10.62
N ASN A 304 10.95 -39.41 11.20
CA ASN A 304 11.80 -39.18 12.37
C ASN A 304 13.19 -39.82 12.20
N GLY A 305 14.24 -39.02 12.15
CA GLY A 305 15.58 -39.51 11.86
C GLY A 305 16.57 -38.41 11.52
N VAL A 306 17.70 -38.82 10.98
CA VAL A 306 18.80 -37.94 10.59
C VAL A 306 18.77 -37.74 9.08
N ALA A 307 18.89 -36.49 8.63
CA ALA A 307 19.11 -36.15 7.23
C ALA A 307 20.54 -35.65 7.02
N ASN A 308 21.18 -36.13 5.95
CA ASN A 308 22.60 -35.91 5.66
C ASN A 308 23.46 -36.41 6.83
N ASN A 309 24.23 -35.55 7.50
CA ASN A 309 25.11 -35.96 8.62
C ASN A 309 24.54 -35.67 10.02
N GLY A 310 23.29 -35.18 10.12
CA GLY A 310 22.70 -34.77 11.39
C GLY A 310 23.26 -33.47 11.94
N GLY A 311 22.50 -32.79 12.81
CA GLY A 311 22.87 -31.46 13.28
C GLY A 311 21.67 -30.69 13.77
N VAL A 312 21.24 -29.69 13.00
CA VAL A 312 20.18 -28.75 13.37
C VAL A 312 18.89 -29.49 13.73
N ASN A 313 18.27 -29.10 14.85
CA ASN A 313 17.05 -29.76 15.31
C ASN A 313 15.82 -29.18 14.58
N VAL A 314 15.17 -29.97 13.73
CA VAL A 314 14.04 -29.56 12.91
C VAL A 314 12.79 -30.31 13.33
N THR A 315 11.85 -29.62 13.94
CA THR A 315 10.56 -30.17 14.39
C THR A 315 9.41 -29.55 13.59
N LEU A 316 8.66 -30.39 12.88
CA LEU A 316 7.54 -29.97 12.02
C LEU A 316 6.27 -30.73 12.39
N ARG A 317 5.28 -30.06 12.99
CA ARG A 317 4.09 -30.73 13.54
C ARG A 317 2.79 -30.15 13.01
N SER A 318 1.89 -31.02 12.57
CA SER A 318 0.51 -30.66 12.25
C SER A 318 -0.46 -31.70 12.80
N ARG A 319 -1.39 -31.33 13.71
CA ARG A 319 -2.33 -32.32 14.27
C ARG A 319 -3.44 -32.71 13.29
N GLY A 320 -4.04 -31.72 12.62
CA GLY A 320 -5.15 -31.91 11.67
C GLY A 320 -4.78 -31.77 10.19
N GLY A 321 -3.52 -31.49 9.86
CA GLY A 321 -3.08 -31.20 8.50
C GLY A 321 -1.86 -32.01 8.07
N ASN A 322 -1.34 -31.69 6.88
CA ASN A 322 -0.20 -32.37 6.29
C ASN A 322 1.10 -31.61 6.58
N VAL A 323 2.21 -32.34 6.62
CA VAL A 323 3.56 -31.78 6.64
C VAL A 323 4.21 -32.04 5.29
N LYS A 324 4.74 -30.98 4.67
CA LYS A 324 5.47 -31.05 3.41
C LYS A 324 6.84 -30.41 3.56
N ILE A 325 7.87 -31.10 3.10
CA ILE A 325 9.24 -30.63 3.13
C ILE A 325 9.72 -30.55 1.69
N TYR A 326 10.25 -29.40 1.31
CA TYR A 326 10.79 -29.12 -0.02
C TYR A 326 12.24 -28.69 0.10
N GLU A 327 12.97 -28.81 -0.99
CA GLU A 327 14.27 -28.19 -1.15
C GLU A 327 14.08 -26.67 -1.32
N HIS A 328 14.92 -25.88 -0.65
CA HIS A 328 15.08 -24.46 -0.94
C HIS A 328 15.96 -24.32 -2.17
N HIS A 329 15.41 -23.79 -3.26
CA HIS A 329 16.18 -23.39 -4.42
C HIS A 329 16.49 -21.90 -4.32
N THR A 330 17.78 -21.55 -4.30
CA THR A 330 18.24 -20.22 -4.66
C THR A 330 17.76 -19.91 -6.08
N SER A 331 17.60 -18.63 -6.41
CA SER A 331 16.76 -18.17 -7.53
C SER A 331 17.24 -18.55 -8.94
N GLU A 332 18.19 -19.48 -9.09
CA GLU A 332 18.75 -19.92 -10.37
C GLU A 332 18.15 -21.23 -10.90
N THR A 333 17.42 -22.02 -10.09
CA THR A 333 16.88 -23.31 -10.58
C THR A 333 15.50 -23.60 -10.00
N ARG A 334 14.43 -23.24 -10.71
CA ARG A 334 13.11 -23.85 -10.47
C ARG A 334 12.83 -24.92 -11.53
N PRO A 335 12.74 -26.20 -11.16
CA PRO A 335 12.10 -27.17 -12.03
C PRO A 335 10.59 -26.91 -12.05
N THR A 336 10.01 -26.89 -13.26
CA THR A 336 8.57 -26.87 -13.47
C THR A 336 7.96 -28.18 -12.93
N PRO A 337 6.80 -28.18 -12.23
CA PRO A 337 6.16 -29.42 -11.84
C PRO A 337 5.71 -30.19 -13.10
N ALA A 338 6.21 -31.42 -13.25
CA ALA A 338 5.81 -32.34 -14.32
C ALA A 338 4.28 -32.49 -14.34
N ARG A 339 3.67 -32.03 -15.43
CA ARG A 339 2.24 -32.25 -15.70
C ARG A 339 2.11 -33.58 -16.44
N ALA A 340 1.24 -34.43 -15.89
CA ALA A 340 0.93 -35.76 -16.36
C ALA A 340 0.58 -35.80 -17.86
N LYS A 341 1.05 -36.87 -18.52
CA LYS A 341 0.71 -37.28 -19.89
C LYS A 341 -0.81 -37.26 -20.10
N ALA A 342 -1.24 -36.64 -21.18
CA ALA A 342 -2.48 -36.96 -21.86
C ALA A 342 -2.17 -37.04 -23.36
N ASP A 343 -2.42 -38.21 -23.93
CA ASP A 343 -2.28 -38.54 -25.34
C ASP A 343 -3.02 -37.55 -26.24
N TYR A 344 -2.35 -37.09 -27.30
CA TYR A 344 -2.99 -36.88 -28.60
C TYR A 344 -1.95 -37.16 -29.68
N SER A 345 -2.17 -38.28 -30.36
CA SER A 345 -1.63 -38.55 -31.68
C SER A 345 -2.36 -37.72 -32.74
N SER A 346 -1.64 -37.42 -33.81
CA SER A 346 -2.07 -37.20 -35.21
C SER A 346 -1.64 -35.88 -35.84
N ASN A 347 -0.99 -36.07 -36.98
CA ASN A 347 -0.39 -35.12 -37.91
C ASN A 347 -1.34 -34.01 -38.37
N ALA A 348 -0.85 -32.78 -38.44
CA ALA A 348 -1.26 -31.83 -39.48
C ALA A 348 -0.14 -30.82 -39.76
N ILE A 349 0.34 -30.88 -41.00
CA ILE A 349 1.34 -30.00 -41.62
C ILE A 349 0.78 -28.58 -41.73
N VAL A 350 1.52 -27.56 -41.28
CA VAL A 350 1.16 -26.14 -41.45
C VAL A 350 2.06 -25.50 -42.50
N LYS A 351 1.46 -25.06 -43.61
CA LYS A 351 2.06 -24.18 -44.65
C LYS A 351 2.07 -22.71 -44.17
N PRO A 352 3.07 -21.89 -44.55
CA PRO A 352 3.12 -20.46 -44.25
C PRO A 352 2.26 -19.62 -45.22
N LEU A 353 1.63 -18.56 -44.70
CA LEU A 353 0.87 -17.55 -45.46
C LEU A 353 1.79 -16.41 -45.97
N PRO A 354 1.47 -15.78 -47.13
CA PRO A 354 2.40 -14.91 -47.87
C PRO A 354 2.29 -13.40 -47.53
N GLN A 355 3.39 -12.68 -47.77
CA GLN A 355 3.53 -11.23 -47.71
C GLN A 355 2.86 -10.52 -48.91
N SER A 356 2.27 -9.35 -48.72
CA SER A 356 1.80 -8.48 -49.82
C SER A 356 2.53 -7.12 -49.84
N LYS A 357 2.82 -6.68 -51.07
CA LYS A 357 3.63 -5.53 -51.49
C LYS A 357 2.83 -4.23 -51.56
N ALA A 358 3.55 -3.11 -51.48
CA ALA A 358 3.09 -1.74 -51.73
C ALA A 358 3.14 -1.35 -53.22
N THR A 359 2.32 -0.36 -53.63
CA THR A 359 2.41 0.54 -54.81
C THR A 359 1.30 1.61 -54.65
N SER A 360 1.60 2.90 -54.36
CA SER A 360 1.99 4.05 -55.21
C SER A 360 0.84 4.76 -55.96
N SER A 361 0.45 5.96 -55.52
CA SER A 361 0.15 7.16 -56.35
C SER A 361 -0.32 8.36 -55.49
N THR A 362 0.14 9.56 -55.86
CA THR A 362 -0.09 10.91 -55.29
C THR A 362 -0.65 11.83 -56.42
N PRO A 363 -0.95 13.15 -56.24
CA PRO A 363 -1.79 13.93 -55.30
C PRO A 363 -2.97 14.64 -56.07
N THR A 364 -3.91 15.41 -55.50
CA THR A 364 -3.89 16.87 -55.14
C THR A 364 -5.37 17.38 -54.92
N PRO A 365 -5.70 18.66 -54.60
CA PRO A 365 -6.20 19.08 -53.28
C PRO A 365 -7.63 19.71 -53.28
N SER A 366 -8.27 19.83 -52.12
CA SER A 366 -9.25 20.91 -51.90
C SER A 366 -9.52 21.22 -50.42
N ASN A 367 -9.44 22.51 -50.12
CA ASN A 367 -9.73 23.21 -48.87
C ASN A 367 -11.07 22.81 -48.20
N THR A 368 -11.14 22.83 -46.86
CA THR A 368 -11.79 23.90 -46.07
C THR A 368 -12.07 23.50 -44.61
N SER A 369 -11.88 24.50 -43.74
CA SER A 369 -12.54 24.78 -42.46
C SER A 369 -12.44 23.82 -41.27
N SER A 370 -11.76 24.35 -40.26
CA SER A 370 -11.99 24.22 -38.81
C SER A 370 -13.34 23.64 -38.35
N THR A 371 -13.28 22.67 -37.43
CA THR A 371 -14.10 22.65 -36.20
C THR A 371 -13.56 21.61 -35.22
N LYS A 372 -13.55 21.97 -33.93
CA LYS A 372 -13.12 21.16 -32.77
C LYS A 372 -13.86 19.82 -32.70
N PRO A 373 -13.23 18.71 -32.24
CA PRO A 373 -13.96 17.50 -31.92
C PRO A 373 -14.41 17.50 -30.45
N THR A 374 -15.74 17.53 -30.27
CA THR A 374 -16.46 17.06 -29.08
C THR A 374 -16.36 15.52 -29.02
N PRO A 375 -16.24 14.88 -27.83
CA PRO A 375 -16.02 13.44 -27.76
C PRO A 375 -17.35 12.69 -27.93
N SER A 376 -17.47 11.94 -29.03
CA SER A 376 -18.59 11.03 -29.28
C SER A 376 -18.33 9.65 -28.69
N THR A 377 -19.27 9.25 -27.85
CA THR A 377 -19.56 7.89 -27.35
C THR A 377 -19.69 6.84 -28.46
N SER A 378 -18.92 5.75 -28.37
CA SER A 378 -19.34 4.43 -28.86
C SER A 378 -18.49 3.32 -28.23
N TYR A 379 -18.94 2.81 -27.08
CA TYR A 379 -18.42 1.56 -26.51
C TYR A 379 -19.10 0.38 -27.24
N LYS A 380 -18.37 -0.32 -28.12
CA LYS A 380 -18.78 -1.63 -28.63
C LYS A 380 -18.31 -2.75 -27.70
N ASN A 381 -19.29 -3.37 -27.05
CA ASN A 381 -19.38 -4.75 -26.56
C ASN A 381 -18.08 -5.58 -26.50
N VAL A 382 -17.49 -5.66 -25.31
CA VAL A 382 -16.58 -6.74 -24.91
C VAL A 382 -17.42 -7.85 -24.24
N LYS A 383 -17.35 -9.06 -24.79
CA LYS A 383 -18.01 -10.28 -24.28
C LYS A 383 -17.75 -10.49 -22.77
N PRO A 384 -18.72 -10.99 -21.99
CA PRO A 384 -18.53 -11.25 -20.57
C PRO A 384 -17.52 -12.38 -20.39
N ARG A 385 -16.41 -12.08 -19.68
CA ARG A 385 -15.40 -13.07 -19.31
C ARG A 385 -16.00 -14.06 -18.31
N LYS A 386 -15.73 -15.35 -18.54
CA LYS A 386 -16.16 -16.50 -17.71
C LYS A 386 -15.98 -16.22 -16.21
N LYS A 387 -17.03 -16.53 -15.43
CA LYS A 387 -17.06 -16.46 -13.96
C LYS A 387 -15.81 -17.13 -13.36
N GLU A 388 -14.85 -16.33 -12.90
CA GLU A 388 -13.89 -16.77 -11.90
C GLU A 388 -14.66 -17.19 -10.64
N LYS A 389 -14.33 -18.37 -10.10
CA LYS A 389 -14.80 -18.79 -8.79
C LYS A 389 -14.36 -17.74 -7.78
N ARG A 390 -15.30 -16.93 -7.29
CA ARG A 390 -15.09 -16.02 -6.16
C ARG A 390 -14.72 -16.87 -4.95
N ASP A 391 -13.45 -16.89 -4.59
CA ASP A 391 -13.01 -17.27 -3.26
C ASP A 391 -13.68 -16.29 -2.27
N TRP A 392 -14.70 -16.75 -1.56
CA TRP A 392 -15.30 -16.01 -0.45
C TRP A 392 -14.30 -15.96 0.72
N LYS A 393 -13.30 -15.08 0.62
CA LYS A 393 -12.51 -14.64 1.77
C LYS A 393 -13.35 -13.66 2.57
N PHE A 394 -14.03 -14.15 3.61
CA PHE A 394 -14.66 -13.32 4.63
C PHE A 394 -13.57 -12.42 5.25
N LYS A 395 -13.49 -11.15 4.82
CA LYS A 395 -12.81 -10.11 5.58
C LYS A 395 -13.76 -9.71 6.71
N PRO A 396 -13.40 -9.86 8.00
CA PRO A 396 -14.24 -9.35 9.07
C PRO A 396 -14.29 -7.83 8.94
N TYR A 397 -15.46 -7.32 8.55
CA TYR A 397 -15.74 -5.90 8.54
C TYR A 397 -15.86 -5.46 10.00
N ILE A 398 -14.90 -4.67 10.48
CA ILE A 398 -14.97 -4.05 11.81
C ILE A 398 -15.71 -2.72 11.63
N PRO A 399 -16.97 -2.61 12.07
CA PRO A 399 -17.71 -1.37 11.94
C PRO A 399 -17.00 -0.27 12.75
N SER A 400 -16.88 0.92 12.15
CA SER A 400 -16.47 2.14 12.89
C SER A 400 -17.35 2.34 14.13
N PHE A 401 -16.88 3.05 15.16
CA PHE A 401 -17.70 3.29 16.36
C PHE A 401 -19.07 3.90 16.03
N THR A 402 -19.15 4.76 15.02
CA THR A 402 -20.42 5.28 14.51
C THR A 402 -21.31 4.17 13.97
N GLN A 403 -20.76 3.25 13.18
CA GLN A 403 -21.49 2.08 12.68
C GLN A 403 -21.83 1.07 13.77
N ALA A 404 -20.98 0.92 14.79
CA ALA A 404 -21.25 0.08 15.95
C ALA A 404 -22.32 0.68 16.87
N LEU A 405 -22.34 2.01 17.02
CA LEU A 405 -23.38 2.75 17.74
C LEU A 405 -24.70 2.73 16.95
N TYR A 406 -24.66 2.91 15.63
CA TYR A 406 -25.83 2.74 14.79
C TYR A 406 -26.33 1.30 14.83
N ALA A 407 -25.44 0.30 14.75
CA ALA A 407 -25.80 -1.10 14.89
C ALA A 407 -26.36 -1.38 16.28
N PHE A 408 -25.79 -0.83 17.34
CA PHE A 408 -26.30 -0.97 18.71
C PHE A 408 -27.67 -0.34 18.89
N LEU A 409 -27.85 0.92 18.48
CA LEU A 409 -29.14 1.61 18.55
C LEU A 409 -30.19 0.91 17.68
N PHE A 410 -29.80 0.47 16.48
CA PHE A 410 -30.65 -0.34 15.61
C PHE A 410 -31.00 -1.67 16.26
N THR A 411 -30.05 -2.39 16.85
CA THR A 411 -30.29 -3.65 17.56
C THR A 411 -31.17 -3.44 18.78
N VAL A 412 -30.98 -2.38 19.56
CA VAL A 412 -31.83 -2.05 20.72
C VAL A 412 -33.24 -1.71 20.27
N LEU A 413 -33.41 -0.87 19.26
CA LEU A 413 -34.72 -0.53 18.70
C LEU A 413 -35.39 -1.73 18.02
N PHE A 414 -34.62 -2.60 17.38
CA PHE A 414 -35.11 -3.80 16.71
C PHE A 414 -35.48 -4.89 17.70
N VAL A 415 -34.70 -5.09 18.76
CA VAL A 415 -35.03 -6.01 19.87
C VAL A 415 -36.21 -5.48 20.66
N TYR A 416 -36.26 -4.17 20.96
CA TYR A 416 -37.43 -3.56 21.59
C TYR A 416 -38.66 -3.71 20.69
N GLY A 417 -38.54 -3.40 19.39
CA GLY A 417 -39.60 -3.60 18.41
C GLY A 417 -40.06 -5.05 18.30
N LEU A 418 -39.15 -6.03 18.25
CA LEU A 418 -39.47 -7.46 18.23
C LEU A 418 -40.07 -7.96 19.54
N ASN A 419 -39.60 -7.47 20.69
CA ASN A 419 -40.17 -7.79 22.00
C ASN A 419 -41.56 -7.16 22.14
N SER A 420 -41.76 -5.93 21.67
CA SER A 420 -43.08 -5.30 21.58
C SER A 420 -43.99 -6.08 20.64
N ILE A 421 -43.53 -6.48 19.44
CA ILE A 421 -44.30 -7.33 18.54
C ILE A 421 -44.65 -8.65 19.22
N THR A 422 -43.70 -9.33 19.87
CA THR A 422 -43.94 -10.61 20.57
C THR A 422 -44.93 -10.44 21.72
N TYR A 423 -44.77 -9.40 22.54
CA TYR A 423 -45.65 -9.03 23.64
C TYR A 423 -47.07 -8.73 23.14
N PHE A 424 -47.20 -7.81 22.17
CA PHE A 424 -48.50 -7.46 21.58
C PHE A 424 -49.11 -8.60 20.78
N THR A 425 -48.32 -9.47 20.15
CA THR A 425 -48.79 -10.67 19.44
C THR A 425 -49.34 -11.70 20.45
N SER A 426 -48.63 -11.93 21.56
CA SER A 426 -49.10 -12.77 22.67
C SER A 426 -50.39 -12.23 23.28
N GLU A 427 -50.46 -10.92 23.51
CA GLU A 427 -51.67 -10.22 23.97
C GLU A 427 -52.80 -10.36 22.93
N LEU A 428 -52.49 -10.27 21.63
CA LEU A 428 -53.43 -10.41 20.50
C LEU A 428 -54.17 -11.75 20.51
N PHE A 429 -53.48 -12.84 20.86
CA PHE A 429 -54.05 -14.18 20.85
C PHE A 429 -54.75 -14.59 22.16
N ASN A 430 -54.47 -13.95 23.30
CA ASN A 430 -55.12 -14.24 24.60
C ASN A 430 -55.44 -12.95 25.40
N PRO A 431 -56.52 -12.21 25.08
CA PRO A 431 -56.91 -11.03 25.86
C PRO A 431 -57.52 -11.45 27.20
N THR A 432 -56.91 -11.06 28.32
CA THR A 432 -57.42 -11.36 29.67
C THR A 432 -58.02 -10.13 30.38
N SER A 433 -57.94 -8.91 29.80
CA SER A 433 -58.42 -7.66 30.40
C SER A 433 -58.81 -6.58 29.36
N LEU A 434 -59.49 -5.49 29.80
CA LEU A 434 -59.78 -4.31 28.96
C LEU A 434 -58.52 -3.58 28.49
N GLU A 435 -57.45 -3.61 29.29
CA GLU A 435 -56.13 -3.08 28.95
C GLU A 435 -55.48 -3.89 27.80
N ALA A 436 -55.73 -5.21 27.75
CA ALA A 436 -55.25 -6.07 26.67
C ALA A 436 -55.92 -5.70 25.32
N GLU A 437 -57.21 -5.35 25.30
CA GLU A 437 -57.88 -4.86 24.08
C GLU A 437 -57.34 -3.48 23.64
N GLN A 438 -57.05 -2.59 24.61
CA GLN A 438 -56.44 -1.28 24.36
C GLN A 438 -55.06 -1.40 23.69
N ASN A 439 -54.23 -2.30 24.22
CA ASN A 439 -52.90 -2.58 23.71
C ASN A 439 -52.93 -3.14 22.27
N LYS A 440 -53.93 -3.95 21.90
CA LYS A 440 -54.09 -4.45 20.52
C LYS A 440 -54.38 -3.34 19.52
N ALA A 441 -55.28 -2.42 19.85
CA ALA A 441 -55.64 -1.32 18.95
C ALA A 441 -54.45 -0.38 18.69
N VAL A 442 -53.70 -0.06 19.75
CA VAL A 442 -52.46 0.73 19.65
C VAL A 442 -51.40 0.01 18.81
N ALA A 443 -51.25 -1.30 18.97
CA ALA A 443 -50.31 -2.09 18.17
C ALA A 443 -50.67 -2.11 16.67
N LEU A 444 -51.95 -2.31 16.33
CA LEU A 444 -52.41 -2.32 14.94
C LEU A 444 -52.25 -0.94 14.27
N LEU A 445 -52.53 0.14 15.02
CA LEU A 445 -52.32 1.51 14.56
C LEU A 445 -50.83 1.80 14.31
N ASN A 446 -49.93 1.38 15.21
CA ASN A 446 -48.48 1.52 15.03
C ASN A 446 -47.96 0.71 13.83
N LEU A 447 -48.49 -0.49 13.60
CA LEU A 447 -48.08 -1.34 12.48
C LEU A 447 -48.48 -0.73 11.13
N THR A 448 -49.72 -0.26 11.02
CA THR A 448 -50.27 0.34 9.79
C THR A 448 -49.61 1.68 9.46
N THR A 449 -49.35 2.52 10.47
CA THR A 449 -48.62 3.79 10.31
C THR A 449 -47.13 3.59 9.98
N GLY A 450 -46.49 2.57 10.57
CA GLY A 450 -45.10 2.21 10.25
C GLY A 450 -44.93 1.68 8.83
N LEU A 451 -45.79 0.74 8.40
CA LEU A 451 -45.74 0.13 7.07
C LEU A 451 -45.95 1.17 5.96
N SER A 452 -46.91 2.06 6.15
CA SER A 452 -47.20 3.11 5.18
C SER A 452 -46.11 4.16 5.05
N SER A 453 -45.52 4.58 6.17
CA SER A 453 -44.38 5.49 6.18
C SER A 453 -43.19 4.89 5.44
N PHE A 454 -42.93 3.59 5.63
CA PHE A 454 -41.88 2.86 4.92
C PHE A 454 -42.14 2.78 3.40
N LEU A 455 -43.36 2.41 2.99
CA LEU A 455 -43.74 2.33 1.58
C LEU A 455 -43.64 3.71 0.90
N GLY A 456 -44.13 4.75 1.58
CA GLY A 456 -44.09 6.14 1.10
C GLY A 456 -42.66 6.64 0.90
N VAL A 457 -41.75 6.34 1.82
CA VAL A 457 -40.33 6.67 1.65
C VAL A 457 -39.77 5.96 0.42
N ILE A 458 -39.95 4.63 0.31
CA ILE A 458 -39.33 3.82 -0.76
C ILE A 458 -39.84 4.19 -2.15
N LEU A 459 -41.15 4.36 -2.32
CA LEU A 459 -41.74 4.69 -3.62
C LEU A 459 -41.22 6.02 -4.17
N PHE A 460 -40.91 6.97 -3.29
CA PHE A 460 -40.47 8.31 -3.67
C PHE A 460 -38.96 8.52 -3.60
N LEU A 461 -38.16 7.56 -3.11
CA LEU A 461 -36.69 7.67 -3.04
C LEU A 461 -36.06 8.03 -4.39
N THR A 462 -36.43 7.32 -5.44
CA THR A 462 -35.88 7.55 -6.79
C THR A 462 -36.31 8.91 -7.35
N PHE A 463 -37.55 9.31 -7.09
CA PHE A 463 -38.09 10.61 -7.48
C PHE A 463 -37.36 11.76 -6.78
N LEU A 464 -37.13 11.65 -5.46
CA LEU A 464 -36.42 12.64 -4.65
C LEU A 464 -34.98 12.83 -5.14
N GLU A 465 -34.28 11.75 -5.50
CA GLU A 465 -32.90 11.84 -6.01
C GLU A 465 -32.82 12.44 -7.41
N GLN A 466 -33.82 12.21 -8.26
CA GLN A 466 -33.80 12.63 -9.65
C GLN A 466 -34.25 14.09 -9.86
N TYR A 467 -35.27 14.54 -9.13
CA TYR A 467 -35.95 15.81 -9.42
C TYR A 467 -35.70 16.92 -8.40
N ILE A 468 -35.23 16.61 -7.19
CA ILE A 468 -34.96 17.62 -6.16
C ILE A 468 -33.45 17.82 -6.02
N GLN A 469 -32.94 18.96 -6.50
CA GLN A 469 -31.53 19.31 -6.39
C GLN A 469 -31.10 19.74 -4.96
N PRO A 470 -31.84 20.61 -4.23
CA PRO A 470 -31.40 21.03 -2.90
C PRO A 470 -31.52 19.89 -1.88
N LYS A 471 -30.42 19.59 -1.18
CA LYS A 471 -30.35 18.51 -0.18
C LYS A 471 -31.39 18.68 0.93
N TRP A 472 -31.63 19.91 1.40
CA TRP A 472 -32.63 20.19 2.44
C TRP A 472 -34.07 20.03 1.92
N GLY A 473 -34.31 20.36 0.65
CA GLY A 473 -35.63 20.24 0.01
C GLY A 473 -36.14 18.80 -0.05
N LYS A 474 -35.22 17.82 -0.17
CA LYS A 474 -35.55 16.39 -0.14
C LYS A 474 -36.19 15.97 1.18
N TYR A 475 -35.69 16.49 2.30
CA TYR A 475 -36.23 16.19 3.63
C TYR A 475 -37.60 16.83 3.84
N LEU A 476 -37.82 18.05 3.35
CA LEU A 476 -39.13 18.71 3.45
C LEU A 476 -40.21 18.00 2.65
N VAL A 477 -39.89 17.59 1.41
CA VAL A 477 -40.83 16.81 0.59
C VAL A 477 -41.10 15.45 1.23
N LEU A 478 -40.09 14.82 1.83
CA LEU A 478 -40.27 13.56 2.54
C LEU A 478 -41.23 13.72 3.74
N ILE A 479 -41.04 14.77 4.56
CA ILE A 479 -41.92 15.08 5.70
C ILE A 479 -43.35 15.34 5.22
N GLY A 480 -43.52 16.14 4.16
CA GLY A 480 -44.84 16.41 3.58
C GLY A 480 -45.52 15.14 3.09
N LEU A 481 -44.77 14.24 2.45
CA LEU A 481 -45.30 13.01 1.87
C LEU A 481 -45.67 11.97 2.93
N THR A 482 -44.85 11.80 3.97
CA THR A 482 -45.17 10.91 5.10
C THR A 482 -46.37 11.43 5.89
N THR A 483 -46.48 12.74 6.07
CA THR A 483 -47.63 13.38 6.72
C THR A 483 -48.91 13.19 5.89
N PHE A 484 -48.83 13.39 4.58
CA PHE A 484 -49.96 13.16 3.67
C PHE A 484 -50.40 11.70 3.65
N SER A 485 -49.46 10.75 3.59
CA SER A 485 -49.76 9.32 3.64
C SER A 485 -50.45 8.92 4.95
N PHE A 486 -50.01 9.47 6.09
CA PHE A 486 -50.64 9.25 7.38
C PHE A 486 -52.10 9.74 7.38
N LEU A 487 -52.36 10.95 6.88
CA LEU A 487 -53.69 11.52 6.79
C LEU A 487 -54.63 10.69 5.90
N VAL A 488 -54.15 10.25 4.73
CA VAL A 488 -54.94 9.42 3.80
C VAL A 488 -55.32 8.09 4.44
N ILE A 489 -54.39 7.43 5.13
CA ILE A 489 -54.67 6.14 5.78
C ILE A 489 -55.63 6.31 6.94
N HIS A 490 -55.46 7.37 7.73
CA HIS A 490 -56.39 7.69 8.79
C HIS A 490 -57.79 7.96 8.24
N MET A 491 -57.91 8.69 7.12
CA MET A 491 -59.17 8.91 6.41
C MET A 491 -59.79 7.60 5.91
N VAL A 492 -59.00 6.67 5.36
CA VAL A 492 -59.48 5.36 4.88
C VAL A 492 -59.96 4.49 6.03
N ILE A 493 -59.22 4.43 7.15
CA ILE A 493 -59.63 3.70 8.35
C ILE A 493 -60.93 4.28 8.89
N ASN A 494 -61.05 5.60 8.97
CA ASN A 494 -62.25 6.28 9.45
C ASN A 494 -63.44 6.07 8.51
N GLY A 495 -63.22 6.07 7.19
CA GLY A 495 -64.24 5.81 6.19
C GLY A 495 -64.74 4.35 6.21
N TYR A 496 -63.83 3.39 6.35
CA TYR A 496 -64.17 1.97 6.49
C TYR A 496 -64.94 1.70 7.79
N ALA A 497 -64.49 2.29 8.90
CA ALA A 497 -65.19 2.25 10.18
C ALA A 497 -66.62 2.80 10.09
N ALA A 498 -66.81 3.91 9.38
CA ALA A 498 -68.12 4.50 9.15
C ALA A 498 -69.04 3.67 8.24
N SER A 499 -68.48 2.78 7.41
CA SER A 499 -69.23 1.93 6.47
C SER A 499 -69.77 0.63 7.07
N GLN A 500 -69.36 0.28 8.29
CA GLN A 500 -69.84 -0.92 8.97
C GLN A 500 -71.25 -0.72 9.53
N ALA A 501 -72.05 -1.80 9.59
CA ALA A 501 -73.49 -1.77 9.89
C ALA A 501 -73.86 -1.13 11.26
N ASN A 502 -72.93 -1.01 12.20
CA ASN A 502 -73.06 -0.24 13.44
C ASN A 502 -71.84 0.67 13.66
N PRO A 503 -71.78 1.86 13.01
CA PRO A 503 -70.65 2.77 13.13
C PRO A 503 -70.44 3.22 14.58
N GLN A 504 -71.54 3.44 15.31
CA GLN A 504 -71.50 3.89 16.70
C GLN A 504 -70.89 2.85 17.64
N GLU A 505 -71.14 1.55 17.46
CA GLU A 505 -70.51 0.50 18.27
C GLU A 505 -69.03 0.35 17.95
N PHE A 506 -68.64 0.42 16.67
CA PHE A 506 -67.23 0.39 16.29
C PHE A 506 -66.48 1.58 16.89
N TRP A 507 -67.04 2.80 16.82
CA TRP A 507 -66.40 4.00 17.38
C TRP A 507 -66.42 4.02 18.91
N GLN A 508 -67.48 3.53 19.56
CA GLN A 508 -67.51 3.37 21.01
C GLN A 508 -66.48 2.32 21.47
N TYR A 509 -66.36 1.19 20.76
CA TYR A 509 -65.35 0.18 21.00
C TYR A 509 -63.95 0.75 20.76
N PHE A 510 -63.70 1.37 19.61
CA PHE A 510 -62.42 1.97 19.22
C PHE A 510 -61.99 3.10 20.17
N ASN A 511 -62.89 4.00 20.55
CA ASN A 511 -62.60 5.08 21.51
C ASN A 511 -62.38 4.53 22.93
N ARG A 512 -63.14 3.50 23.35
CA ARG A 512 -62.94 2.82 24.65
C ARG A 512 -61.56 2.12 24.71
N ILE A 513 -61.06 1.64 23.57
CA ILE A 513 -59.78 0.93 23.48
C ILE A 513 -58.58 1.84 23.06
N THR A 514 -58.80 3.09 22.64
CA THR A 514 -57.70 3.99 22.24
C THR A 514 -57.55 5.22 23.13
N GLN A 515 -58.54 5.52 23.97
CA GLN A 515 -58.45 6.59 24.98
C GLN A 515 -58.51 5.97 26.39
N PRO A 516 -57.38 5.89 27.12
CA PRO A 516 -57.40 5.47 28.52
C PRO A 516 -58.09 6.55 29.36
N LYS A 517 -59.01 6.14 30.26
CA LYS A 517 -59.85 7.05 31.06
C LYS A 517 -59.06 8.06 31.93
N ASP A 518 -57.78 7.81 32.21
CA ASP A 518 -57.00 8.55 33.21
C ASP A 518 -55.75 9.27 32.69
N TYR A 519 -55.56 9.44 31.38
CA TYR A 519 -54.41 10.17 30.83
C TYR A 519 -54.83 11.33 29.92
N TYR A 520 -54.90 12.54 30.47
CA TYR A 520 -55.17 13.81 29.78
C TYR A 520 -53.97 14.27 28.91
N ILE A 521 -53.47 13.43 27.99
CA ILE A 521 -52.83 14.01 26.79
C ILE A 521 -53.99 14.41 25.90
N SER A 522 -54.21 15.72 25.71
CA SER A 522 -55.22 16.22 24.77
C SER A 522 -55.12 15.45 23.46
N SER A 523 -56.22 14.87 22.97
CA SER A 523 -56.27 14.03 21.76
C SER A 523 -55.44 14.59 20.60
N ASN A 524 -55.45 15.92 20.43
CA ASN A 524 -54.66 16.64 19.43
C ASN A 524 -53.13 16.44 19.52
N LEU A 525 -52.55 16.36 20.72
CA LEU A 525 -51.10 16.16 20.91
C LEU A 525 -50.66 14.76 20.48
N ALA A 526 -51.46 13.73 20.79
CA ALA A 526 -51.17 12.36 20.36
C ALA A 526 -51.15 12.24 18.83
N TYR A 527 -52.11 12.85 18.13
CA TYR A 527 -52.13 12.88 16.66
C TYR A 527 -50.90 13.56 16.05
N ILE A 528 -50.40 14.63 16.67
CA ILE A 528 -49.16 15.30 16.24
C ILE A 528 -47.97 14.35 16.36
N PHE A 529 -47.83 13.63 17.47
CA PHE A 529 -46.74 12.65 17.64
C PHE A 529 -46.80 11.51 16.62
N TYR A 530 -47.99 11.00 16.30
CA TYR A 530 -48.17 9.95 15.29
C TYR A 530 -47.83 10.40 13.86
N GLY A 531 -47.93 11.68 13.52
CA GLY A 531 -47.48 12.22 12.23
C GLY A 531 -45.99 12.61 12.19
N VAL A 532 -45.48 13.17 13.28
CA VAL A 532 -44.11 13.71 13.36
C VAL A 532 -43.06 12.61 13.49
N ILE A 533 -43.30 11.60 14.33
CA ILE A 533 -42.32 10.54 14.60
C ILE A 533 -41.98 9.73 13.34
N PRO A 534 -42.95 9.24 12.53
CA PRO A 534 -42.62 8.50 11.31
C PRO A 534 -41.92 9.37 10.26
N SER A 535 -42.26 10.65 10.18
CA SER A 535 -41.60 11.62 9.31
C SER A 535 -40.12 11.80 9.70
N PHE A 536 -39.82 11.85 11.00
CA PHE A 536 -38.46 11.91 11.52
C PHE A 536 -37.68 10.61 11.24
N VAL A 537 -38.31 9.45 11.44
CA VAL A 537 -37.72 8.14 11.13
C VAL A 537 -37.42 7.99 9.63
N GLY A 538 -38.33 8.43 8.77
CA GLY A 538 -38.13 8.45 7.31
C GLY A 538 -36.94 9.33 6.90
N CYS A 539 -36.77 10.49 7.53
CA CYS A 539 -35.62 11.37 7.29
C CYS A 539 -34.29 10.72 7.70
N ILE A 540 -34.25 10.03 8.84
CA ILE A 540 -33.07 9.28 9.30
C ILE A 540 -32.73 8.16 8.31
N PHE A 541 -33.74 7.40 7.87
CA PHE A 541 -33.56 6.33 6.88
C PHE A 541 -33.00 6.87 5.55
N TYR A 542 -33.58 7.96 5.03
CA TYR A 542 -33.09 8.61 3.81
C TYR A 542 -31.64 9.09 3.95
N ALA A 543 -31.29 9.70 5.09
CA ALA A 543 -29.92 10.14 5.37
C ALA A 543 -28.92 8.96 5.38
N PHE A 544 -29.30 7.83 5.97
CA PHE A 544 -28.48 6.62 5.98
C PHE A 544 -28.31 6.03 4.58
N TRP A 545 -29.41 5.91 3.83
CA TRP A 545 -29.43 5.38 2.46
C TRP A 545 -28.59 6.25 1.51
N SER A 546 -28.81 7.57 1.51
CA SER A 546 -28.05 8.52 0.70
C SER A 546 -26.56 8.53 1.06
N ARG A 547 -26.21 8.33 2.33
CA ARG A 547 -24.80 8.23 2.73
C ARG A 547 -24.16 6.92 2.25
N SER A 548 -24.88 5.81 2.32
CA SER A 548 -24.40 4.51 1.84
C SER A 548 -24.06 4.54 0.35
N THR A 549 -24.94 5.10 -0.48
CA THR A 549 -24.73 5.20 -1.93
C THR A 549 -23.55 6.11 -2.28
N ASN A 550 -23.42 7.26 -1.59
CA ASN A 550 -22.30 8.18 -1.78
C ASN A 550 -20.95 7.59 -1.34
N LEU A 551 -20.92 6.79 -0.28
CA LEU A 551 -19.71 6.09 0.17
C LEU A 551 -19.29 5.03 -0.85
N ASN A 552 -20.24 4.23 -1.35
CA ASN A 552 -19.96 3.22 -2.37
C ASN A 552 -19.39 3.86 -3.65
N ARG A 553 -19.90 5.02 -4.06
CA ARG A 553 -19.36 5.77 -5.22
C ARG A 553 -17.92 6.21 -4.99
N LYS A 554 -17.62 6.81 -3.83
CA LYS A 554 -16.26 7.26 -3.48
C LYS A 554 -15.26 6.11 -3.37
N ILE A 555 -15.68 4.98 -2.80
CA ILE A 555 -14.84 3.77 -2.73
C ILE A 555 -14.50 3.28 -4.14
N SER A 556 -15.50 3.20 -5.03
CA SER A 556 -15.28 2.78 -6.41
C SER A 556 -14.37 3.73 -7.20
N GLU A 557 -14.52 5.04 -7.02
CA GLU A 557 -13.63 6.05 -7.61
C GLU A 557 -12.18 5.89 -7.12
N GLN A 558 -11.97 5.66 -5.82
CA GLN A 558 -10.65 5.44 -5.23
C GLN A 558 -9.99 4.14 -5.72
N GLU A 559 -10.77 3.05 -5.80
CA GLU A 559 -10.28 1.79 -6.36
C GLU A 559 -9.82 1.95 -7.81
N TYR A 560 -10.57 2.70 -8.62
CA TYR A 560 -10.21 3.00 -10.01
C TYR A 560 -8.92 3.83 -10.11
N GLN A 561 -8.78 4.86 -9.28
CA GLN A 561 -7.56 5.68 -9.24
C GLN A 561 -6.34 4.86 -8.83
N LEU A 562 -6.47 4.01 -7.81
CA LEU A 562 -5.38 3.15 -7.33
C LEU A 562 -4.92 2.18 -8.43
N LEU A 563 -5.85 1.51 -9.10
CA LEU A 563 -5.55 0.61 -10.22
C LEU A 563 -4.82 1.34 -11.36
N THR A 564 -5.23 2.58 -11.65
CA THR A 564 -4.61 3.40 -12.69
C THR A 564 -3.18 3.76 -12.32
N MET A 565 -2.94 4.17 -11.07
CA MET A 565 -1.61 4.49 -10.57
C MET A 565 -0.68 3.27 -10.54
N GLU A 566 -1.19 2.10 -10.12
CA GLU A 566 -0.43 0.85 -10.12
C GLU A 566 -0.04 0.43 -11.55
N LYS A 567 -0.96 0.58 -12.51
CA LYS A 567 -0.68 0.35 -13.93
C LYS A 567 0.40 1.30 -14.46
N LEU A 568 0.29 2.60 -14.20
CA LEU A 568 1.28 3.59 -14.65
C LEU A 568 2.65 3.34 -14.02
N LYS A 569 2.71 3.00 -12.73
CA LYS A 569 3.94 2.63 -12.03
C LYS A 569 4.57 1.38 -12.65
N THR A 570 3.79 0.33 -12.86
CA THR A 570 4.26 -0.92 -13.45
C THR A 570 4.78 -0.67 -14.86
N GLN A 571 4.06 0.12 -15.66
CA GLN A 571 4.50 0.50 -17.00
C GLN A 571 5.80 1.31 -16.98
N ALA A 572 5.95 2.28 -16.07
CA ALA A 572 7.17 3.05 -15.92
C ALA A 572 8.36 2.17 -15.48
N GLN A 573 8.14 1.22 -14.56
CA GLN A 573 9.15 0.26 -14.14
C GLN A 573 9.57 -0.69 -15.26
N LEU A 574 8.61 -1.21 -16.04
CA LEU A 574 8.89 -2.03 -17.22
C LEU A 574 9.65 -1.24 -18.29
N THR A 575 9.20 -0.02 -18.59
CA THR A 575 9.85 0.86 -19.57
C THR A 575 11.28 1.21 -19.13
N ALA A 576 11.50 1.48 -17.83
CA ALA A 576 12.83 1.74 -17.29
C ALA A 576 13.75 0.52 -17.30
N LEU A 577 13.18 -0.68 -17.13
CA LEU A 577 13.93 -1.95 -17.21
C LEU A 577 14.28 -2.29 -18.66
N GLU A 578 13.32 -2.17 -19.58
CA GLU A 578 13.50 -2.33 -21.02
C GLU A 578 14.52 -1.32 -21.58
N ALA A 579 14.53 -0.08 -21.08
CA ALA A 579 15.48 0.94 -21.52
C ALA A 579 16.94 0.68 -21.10
N ARG A 580 17.19 -0.17 -20.08
CA ARG A 580 18.55 -0.42 -19.54
C ARG A 580 19.30 -1.54 -20.25
N ILE A 581 18.64 -2.35 -21.09
CA ILE A 581 19.25 -3.45 -21.82
C ILE A 581 18.77 -3.38 -23.26
N ASN A 582 19.68 -3.20 -24.23
CA ASN A 582 19.35 -3.35 -25.65
C ASN A 582 19.15 -4.85 -25.96
N PRO A 583 17.90 -5.35 -26.10
CA PRO A 583 17.65 -6.78 -26.18
C PRO A 583 18.26 -7.36 -27.46
N HIS A 584 18.26 -6.58 -28.54
CA HIS A 584 18.83 -6.98 -29.82
C HIS A 584 20.35 -7.18 -29.75
N PHE A 585 21.07 -6.29 -29.07
CA PHE A 585 22.50 -6.47 -28.81
C PHE A 585 22.75 -7.75 -28.01
N LEU A 586 21.99 -7.98 -26.94
CA LEU A 586 22.13 -9.18 -26.11
C LEU A 586 21.91 -10.47 -26.90
N TYR A 587 20.81 -10.55 -27.67
CA TYR A 587 20.53 -11.72 -28.51
C TYR A 587 21.64 -11.96 -29.53
N ASN A 588 22.15 -10.90 -30.17
CA ASN A 588 23.22 -11.04 -31.16
C ASN A 588 24.54 -11.48 -30.55
N SER A 589 24.90 -10.95 -29.38
CA SER A 589 26.12 -11.36 -28.68
C SER A 589 26.04 -12.82 -28.23
N LEU A 590 24.91 -13.26 -27.66
CA LEU A 590 24.71 -14.66 -27.27
C LEU A 590 24.74 -15.62 -28.47
N ASN A 591 24.13 -15.25 -29.59
CA ASN A 591 24.19 -16.06 -30.81
C ASN A 591 25.60 -16.13 -31.40
N SER A 592 26.36 -15.04 -31.31
CA SER A 592 27.76 -15.01 -31.77
C SER A 592 28.65 -15.89 -30.88
N ILE A 593 28.47 -15.84 -29.55
CA ILE A 593 29.12 -16.75 -28.61
C ILE A 593 28.76 -18.20 -28.95
N ALA A 594 27.48 -18.50 -29.18
CA ALA A 594 27.03 -19.85 -29.54
C ALA A 594 27.67 -20.37 -30.84
N GLY A 595 27.90 -19.50 -31.83
CA GLY A 595 28.64 -19.84 -33.05
C GLY A 595 30.14 -20.05 -32.79
N LEU A 596 30.77 -19.13 -32.05
CA LEU A 596 32.20 -19.15 -31.77
C LEU A 596 32.64 -20.34 -30.89
N ILE A 597 31.78 -20.87 -30.01
CA ILE A 597 32.12 -22.00 -29.12
C ILE A 597 32.70 -23.21 -29.88
N HIS A 598 32.24 -23.45 -31.11
CA HIS A 598 32.73 -24.56 -31.93
C HIS A 598 33.83 -24.16 -32.93
N GLU A 599 33.97 -22.87 -33.25
CA GLU A 599 34.91 -22.36 -34.25
C GLU A 599 36.21 -21.85 -33.63
N ASP A 600 36.11 -21.11 -32.52
CA ASP A 600 37.21 -20.43 -31.83
C ASP A 600 36.81 -20.21 -30.36
N GLN A 601 37.18 -21.18 -29.51
CA GLN A 601 36.79 -21.22 -28.10
C GLN A 601 37.36 -20.02 -27.31
N ASP A 602 38.59 -19.60 -27.63
CA ASP A 602 39.26 -18.49 -26.95
C ASP A 602 38.53 -17.17 -27.24
N LYS A 603 38.13 -16.93 -28.51
CA LYS A 603 37.30 -15.76 -28.85
C LYS A 603 35.91 -15.81 -28.20
N ALA A 604 35.32 -16.99 -28.04
CA ALA A 604 34.03 -17.12 -27.35
C ALA A 604 34.14 -16.78 -25.85
N GLU A 605 35.26 -17.16 -25.21
CA GLU A 605 35.57 -16.81 -23.83
C GLU A 605 35.80 -15.30 -23.69
N ASP A 606 36.62 -14.71 -24.55
CA ASP A 606 36.87 -13.26 -24.57
C ASP A 606 35.57 -12.46 -24.75
N MET A 607 34.71 -12.86 -25.69
CA MET A 607 33.41 -12.23 -25.92
C MET A 607 32.51 -12.32 -24.68
N THR A 608 32.57 -13.43 -23.96
CA THR A 608 31.81 -13.65 -22.71
C THR A 608 32.31 -12.73 -21.59
N VAL A 609 33.63 -12.58 -21.46
CA VAL A 609 34.26 -11.68 -20.49
C VAL A 609 33.90 -10.23 -20.76
N GLU A 610 34.00 -9.78 -22.01
CA GLU A 610 33.63 -8.41 -22.40
C GLU A 610 32.12 -8.14 -22.17
N LEU A 611 31.26 -9.11 -22.47
CA LEU A 611 29.83 -9.00 -22.21
C LEU A 611 29.53 -8.90 -20.70
N SER A 612 30.25 -9.67 -19.87
CA SER A 612 30.15 -9.60 -18.41
C SER A 612 30.57 -8.24 -17.86
N LYS A 613 31.64 -7.62 -18.39
CA LYS A 613 32.07 -6.27 -18.01
C LYS A 613 30.97 -5.24 -18.26
N LEU A 614 30.35 -5.26 -19.45
CA LEU A 614 29.24 -4.36 -19.79
C LEU A 614 28.00 -4.57 -18.90
N PHE A 615 27.64 -5.82 -18.58
CA PHE A 615 26.51 -6.10 -17.70
C PHE A 615 26.76 -5.68 -16.26
N ARG A 616 27.95 -5.92 -15.73
CA ARG A 616 28.35 -5.45 -14.39
C ARG A 616 28.27 -3.93 -14.32
N ALA A 617 28.72 -3.25 -15.38
CA ALA A 617 28.61 -1.82 -15.49
C ALA A 617 27.15 -1.36 -15.59
N SER A 618 26.27 -2.00 -16.36
CA SER A 618 24.84 -1.62 -16.48
C SER A 618 24.01 -1.87 -15.20
N THR A 619 24.31 -2.95 -14.47
CA THR A 619 23.54 -3.39 -13.29
C THR A 619 23.86 -2.65 -11.99
N GLY A 620 24.90 -1.81 -11.96
CA GLY A 620 25.07 -0.76 -10.96
C GLY A 620 25.26 -1.25 -9.52
N ARG A 621 26.27 -2.09 -9.27
CA ARG A 621 26.64 -2.51 -7.90
C ARG A 621 27.21 -1.35 -7.05
N ASN A 622 27.64 -0.26 -7.68
CA ASN A 622 28.07 1.00 -7.04
C ASN A 622 27.14 2.13 -7.49
N ASN A 623 26.49 2.79 -6.53
CA ASN A 623 25.42 3.77 -6.73
C ASN A 623 25.95 5.16 -7.16
N LYS A 624 27.08 5.23 -7.87
CA LYS A 624 27.69 6.49 -8.33
C LYS A 624 26.98 7.00 -9.58
N SER A 625 26.70 8.30 -9.61
CA SER A 625 26.07 9.02 -10.73
C SER A 625 27.06 9.35 -11.86
N ASN A 626 28.36 9.42 -11.55
CA ASN A 626 29.43 9.80 -12.46
C ASN A 626 30.46 8.67 -12.62
N HIS A 627 31.16 8.67 -13.76
CA HIS A 627 32.28 7.79 -14.09
C HIS A 627 33.50 8.64 -14.42
N THR A 628 34.70 8.12 -14.22
CA THR A 628 35.88 8.74 -14.84
C THR A 628 35.83 8.57 -16.37
N ILE A 629 36.49 9.44 -17.12
CA ILE A 629 36.64 9.26 -18.58
C ILE A 629 37.26 7.89 -18.86
N GLY A 630 38.24 7.45 -18.07
CA GLY A 630 38.83 6.12 -18.17
C GLY A 630 37.81 4.98 -18.01
N GLU A 631 36.87 5.10 -17.05
CA GLU A 631 35.79 4.13 -16.86
C GLU A 631 34.83 4.09 -18.07
N GLU A 632 34.39 5.25 -18.59
CA GLU A 632 33.54 5.30 -19.78
C GLU A 632 34.25 4.75 -21.03
N ILE A 633 35.55 5.04 -21.18
CA ILE A 633 36.37 4.52 -22.28
C ILE A 633 36.53 3.01 -22.16
N SER A 634 36.69 2.46 -20.95
CA SER A 634 36.71 1.01 -20.76
C SER A 634 35.41 0.36 -21.22
N LEU A 635 34.25 0.99 -20.99
CA LEU A 635 32.96 0.48 -21.46
C LEU A 635 32.83 0.54 -22.97
N VAL A 636 33.26 1.65 -23.58
CA VAL A 636 33.28 1.82 -25.03
C VAL A 636 34.20 0.77 -25.69
N LYS A 637 35.38 0.52 -25.11
CA LYS A 637 36.32 -0.52 -25.58
C LYS A 637 35.69 -1.90 -25.52
N SER A 638 35.07 -2.27 -24.40
CA SER A 638 34.36 -3.55 -24.28
C SER A 638 33.24 -3.69 -25.29
N TYR A 639 32.45 -2.63 -25.52
CA TYR A 639 31.39 -2.63 -26.51
C TYR A 639 31.91 -2.82 -27.94
N LEU A 640 32.94 -2.06 -28.32
CA LEU A 640 33.55 -2.14 -29.66
C LEU A 640 34.28 -3.47 -29.89
N ALA A 641 34.89 -4.07 -28.86
CA ALA A 641 35.51 -5.39 -28.96
C ALA A 641 34.46 -6.48 -29.29
N ILE A 642 33.29 -6.45 -28.64
CA ILE A 642 32.20 -7.39 -28.91
C ILE A 642 31.67 -7.21 -30.35
N GLU A 643 31.45 -5.97 -30.78
CA GLU A 643 31.01 -5.71 -32.17
C GLU A 643 32.12 -6.06 -33.17
N GLN A 644 33.40 -5.88 -32.84
CA GLN A 644 34.52 -6.27 -33.71
C GLN A 644 34.58 -7.79 -33.88
N MET A 645 34.40 -8.58 -32.82
CA MET A 645 34.30 -10.04 -32.92
C MET A 645 33.14 -10.47 -33.82
N ARG A 646 32.04 -9.70 -33.83
CA ARG A 646 30.85 -9.97 -34.67
C ARG A 646 31.02 -9.55 -36.13
N PHE A 647 31.65 -8.41 -36.39
CA PHE A 647 31.89 -7.89 -37.74
C PHE A 647 33.20 -8.40 -38.36
N GLY A 648 34.05 -9.07 -37.57
CA GLY A 648 35.38 -9.53 -37.95
C GLY A 648 36.27 -8.36 -38.37
N ASP A 649 37.11 -8.61 -39.38
CA ASP A 649 38.06 -7.62 -39.92
C ASP A 649 37.39 -6.39 -40.56
N ARG A 650 36.06 -6.39 -40.70
CA ARG A 650 35.30 -5.28 -41.28
C ARG A 650 35.18 -4.10 -40.34
N LEU A 651 35.33 -4.25 -39.02
CA LEU A 651 35.29 -3.14 -38.07
C LEU A 651 36.69 -2.86 -37.53
N LYS A 652 37.18 -1.65 -37.76
CA LYS A 652 38.37 -1.11 -37.09
C LYS A 652 37.94 0.06 -36.22
N PHE A 653 38.56 0.16 -35.05
CA PHE A 653 38.35 1.32 -34.18
C PHE A 653 39.67 1.81 -33.61
N ASN A 654 39.72 3.12 -33.38
CA ASN A 654 40.82 3.77 -32.68
C ASN A 654 40.26 4.70 -31.61
N ILE A 655 40.83 4.66 -30.41
CA ILE A 655 40.43 5.48 -29.27
C ILE A 655 41.69 6.19 -28.78
N ASP A 656 41.72 7.51 -28.95
CA ASP A 656 42.81 8.38 -28.58
C ASP A 656 42.34 9.31 -27.45
N VAL A 657 43.00 9.27 -26.31
CA VAL A 657 42.61 10.01 -25.10
C VAL A 657 43.85 10.65 -24.51
N GLN A 658 43.80 11.95 -24.29
CA GLN A 658 44.86 12.67 -23.60
C GLN A 658 44.97 12.18 -22.15
N ASP A 659 46.16 11.69 -21.75
CA ASP A 659 46.38 11.01 -20.46
C ASP A 659 45.95 11.82 -19.23
N SER A 660 46.09 13.15 -19.28
CA SER A 660 45.72 14.06 -18.20
C SER A 660 44.21 14.10 -17.90
N LEU A 661 43.38 13.54 -18.78
CA LEU A 661 41.91 13.55 -18.66
C LEU A 661 41.33 12.23 -18.13
N ASN A 662 42.13 11.16 -17.98
CA ASN A 662 41.63 9.83 -17.64
C ASN A 662 40.81 9.78 -16.34
N ASP A 663 41.23 10.52 -15.31
CA ASP A 663 40.57 10.53 -14.00
C ASP A 663 39.43 11.54 -13.87
N ARG A 664 39.19 12.35 -14.91
CA ARG A 664 38.15 13.38 -14.85
C ARG A 664 36.76 12.76 -14.87
N LEU A 665 35.87 13.28 -14.03
CA LEU A 665 34.51 12.77 -13.90
C LEU A 665 33.58 13.33 -14.99
N ILE A 666 32.84 12.43 -15.63
CA ILE A 666 31.77 12.72 -16.58
C ILE A 666 30.51 11.91 -16.22
N PRO A 667 29.31 12.33 -16.68
CA PRO A 667 28.09 11.58 -16.44
C PRO A 667 28.21 10.17 -16.98
N ARG A 668 27.79 9.20 -16.18
CA ARG A 668 27.82 7.80 -16.59
C ARG A 668 26.95 7.54 -17.84
N PHE A 669 27.43 6.65 -18.71
CA PHE A 669 26.85 6.34 -20.02
C PHE A 669 26.67 7.60 -20.87
N LEU A 670 27.73 8.37 -21.04
CA LEU A 670 27.78 9.51 -21.96
C LEU A 670 28.29 9.08 -23.34
N LEU A 671 29.37 8.28 -23.38
CA LEU A 671 30.04 7.90 -24.62
C LEU A 671 29.37 6.72 -25.32
N GLN A 672 28.99 5.69 -24.57
CA GLN A 672 28.44 4.44 -25.11
C GLN A 672 27.25 4.67 -26.08
N PRO A 673 26.22 5.50 -25.77
CA PRO A 673 25.09 5.71 -26.67
C PRO A 673 25.48 6.28 -28.04
N LEU A 674 26.56 7.08 -28.10
CA LEU A 674 27.04 7.71 -29.33
C LEU A 674 27.82 6.72 -30.19
N VAL A 675 28.63 5.87 -29.56
CA VAL A 675 29.33 4.78 -30.25
C VAL A 675 28.35 3.71 -30.75
N GLU A 676 27.31 3.39 -29.98
CA GLU A 676 26.21 2.55 -30.44
C GLU A 676 25.52 3.15 -31.68
N ASN A 677 25.35 4.47 -31.71
CA ASN A 677 24.77 5.18 -32.85
C ASN A 677 25.66 5.07 -34.10
N ALA A 678 26.97 5.23 -33.95
CA ALA A 678 27.95 5.04 -35.03
C ALA A 678 27.90 3.63 -35.63
N ILE A 679 27.82 2.58 -34.79
CA ILE A 679 27.69 1.19 -35.28
C ILE A 679 26.35 0.96 -35.98
N LYS A 680 25.23 1.33 -35.35
CA LYS A 680 23.88 1.02 -35.86
C LYS A 680 23.52 1.80 -37.12
N HIS A 681 23.85 3.09 -37.15
CA HIS A 681 23.41 3.98 -38.20
C HIS A 681 24.51 4.32 -39.22
N GLY A 682 25.79 4.13 -38.87
CA GLY A 682 26.94 4.25 -39.75
C GLY A 682 27.37 2.88 -40.29
N ILE A 683 28.13 2.13 -39.48
CA ILE A 683 28.84 0.92 -39.90
C ILE A 683 27.90 -0.16 -40.45
N SER A 684 26.75 -0.39 -39.81
CA SER A 684 25.78 -1.41 -40.24
C SER A 684 25.16 -1.13 -41.62
N LYS A 685 25.29 0.10 -42.16
CA LYS A 685 24.75 0.49 -43.47
C LYS A 685 25.75 0.40 -44.62
N ILE A 686 27.03 0.15 -44.34
CA ILE A 686 28.08 0.02 -45.35
C ILE A 686 28.52 -1.43 -45.49
N ALA A 687 28.77 -1.86 -46.73
CA ALA A 687 29.32 -3.18 -47.02
C ALA A 687 30.85 -3.21 -46.91
N SER A 688 31.50 -2.05 -47.04
CA SER A 688 32.94 -1.83 -46.93
C SER A 688 33.45 -1.90 -45.48
N HIS A 689 34.75 -1.68 -45.29
CA HIS A 689 35.38 -1.57 -43.97
C HIS A 689 34.83 -0.35 -43.22
N GLY A 690 34.34 -0.60 -42.02
CA GLY A 690 33.89 0.40 -41.07
C GLY A 690 35.00 0.87 -40.15
N GLU A 691 35.09 2.17 -39.96
CA GLU A 691 36.04 2.81 -39.07
C GLU A 691 35.32 3.69 -38.06
N ILE A 692 35.66 3.54 -36.78
CA ILE A 692 35.20 4.42 -35.70
C ILE A 692 36.42 5.01 -35.02
N LYS A 693 36.47 6.34 -34.93
CA LYS A 693 37.52 7.05 -34.20
C LYS A 693 36.88 7.85 -33.06
N VAL A 694 37.36 7.62 -31.84
CA VAL A 694 37.00 8.40 -30.65
C VAL A 694 38.23 9.19 -30.23
N THR A 695 38.10 10.50 -30.10
CA THR A 695 39.19 11.37 -29.64
C THR A 695 38.71 12.21 -28.47
N ILE A 696 39.47 12.21 -27.37
CA ILE A 696 39.20 13.05 -26.20
C ILE A 696 40.44 13.86 -25.87
N GLN A 697 40.32 15.17 -25.99
CA GLN A 697 41.43 16.09 -25.81
C GLN A 697 40.98 17.39 -25.16
N GLU A 698 41.92 18.08 -24.54
CA GLU A 698 41.71 19.41 -24.01
C GLU A 698 42.08 20.45 -25.07
N ILE A 699 41.13 21.30 -25.44
CA ILE A 699 41.34 22.41 -26.38
C ILE A 699 40.89 23.70 -25.69
N GLU A 700 41.83 24.62 -25.50
CA GLU A 700 41.62 25.90 -24.80
C GLU A 700 41.00 25.70 -23.39
N ASP A 701 39.79 26.20 -23.16
CA ASP A 701 39.06 26.10 -21.88
C ASP A 701 38.01 24.95 -21.90
N HIS A 702 38.06 24.05 -22.89
CA HIS A 702 37.08 22.97 -23.06
C HIS A 702 37.70 21.58 -23.19
N ILE A 703 36.96 20.58 -22.74
CA ILE A 703 37.19 19.19 -23.09
C ILE A 703 36.35 18.87 -24.30
N GLN A 704 37.02 18.50 -25.37
CA GLN A 704 36.40 18.11 -26.62
C GLN A 704 36.41 16.59 -26.76
N ILE A 705 35.24 16.03 -27.03
CA ILE A 705 35.03 14.61 -27.28
C ILE A 705 34.47 14.49 -28.69
N ASP A 706 35.25 13.90 -29.59
CA ASP A 706 34.88 13.67 -30.97
C ASP A 706 34.62 12.19 -31.22
N ILE A 707 33.52 11.88 -31.90
CA ILE A 707 33.17 10.53 -32.32
C ILE A 707 32.88 10.57 -33.83
N HIS A 708 33.83 10.03 -34.57
CA HIS A 708 33.80 9.94 -36.02
C HIS A 708 33.49 8.52 -36.47
N ASP A 709 32.68 8.41 -37.53
CA ASP A 709 32.48 7.17 -38.28
C ASP A 709 32.48 7.43 -39.79
N ASN A 710 32.91 6.44 -40.57
CA ASN A 710 32.97 6.52 -42.04
C ASN A 710 31.69 6.02 -42.74
N GLY A 711 30.58 5.93 -42.02
CA GLY A 711 29.28 5.58 -42.59
C GLY A 711 28.59 6.76 -43.29
N PRO A 712 27.37 6.57 -43.81
CA PRO A 712 26.64 7.63 -44.52
C PRO A 712 26.36 8.84 -43.63
N ASP A 713 26.31 10.03 -44.25
CA ASP A 713 26.03 11.31 -43.59
C ASP A 713 24.74 11.30 -42.75
N PHE A 714 24.70 12.18 -41.74
CA PHE A 714 23.47 12.46 -41.00
C PHE A 714 22.44 13.13 -41.94
N GLY A 715 21.22 12.60 -42.03
CA GLY A 715 20.18 13.15 -42.91
C GLY A 715 19.58 14.48 -42.44
N GLU A 716 18.85 15.19 -43.31
CA GLU A 716 18.33 16.56 -43.10
C GLU A 716 17.47 16.76 -41.83
N SER A 717 16.84 15.70 -41.31
CA SER A 717 16.13 15.72 -40.03
C SER A 717 16.86 14.85 -39.01
N VAL A 718 17.94 15.36 -38.42
CA VAL A 718 18.60 14.74 -37.27
C VAL A 718 17.74 14.94 -36.00
N SER A 719 16.47 14.53 -36.03
CA SER A 719 15.73 14.24 -34.82
C SER A 719 16.25 12.88 -34.32
N GLY A 720 17.46 12.91 -33.75
CA GLY A 720 18.25 11.76 -33.37
C GLY A 720 17.44 10.71 -32.63
N GLY A 721 17.77 9.43 -32.87
CA GLY A 721 17.22 8.33 -32.10
C GLY A 721 17.35 8.56 -30.59
N TYR A 722 16.60 7.79 -29.81
CA TYR A 722 16.49 7.94 -28.35
C TYR A 722 17.85 8.14 -27.63
N GLY A 723 18.94 7.53 -28.12
CA GLY A 723 20.29 7.68 -27.57
C GLY A 723 20.86 9.11 -27.66
N LEU A 724 20.80 9.75 -28.83
CA LEU A 724 21.37 11.10 -29.04
C LEU A 724 20.58 12.17 -28.28
N LYS A 725 19.25 12.05 -28.29
CA LYS A 725 18.37 12.91 -27.50
C LYS A 725 18.63 12.73 -26.00
N SER A 726 18.81 11.49 -25.54
CA SER A 726 19.12 11.20 -24.14
C SER A 726 20.46 11.78 -23.69
N VAL A 727 21.47 11.83 -24.57
CA VAL A 727 22.77 12.47 -24.26
C VAL A 727 22.61 13.99 -24.18
N LYS A 728 21.91 14.60 -25.15
CA LYS A 728 21.63 16.05 -25.14
C LYS A 728 20.85 16.48 -23.90
N ASP A 729 19.77 15.77 -23.55
CA ASP A 729 18.95 16.05 -22.37
C ASP A 729 19.77 15.88 -21.07
N LYS A 730 20.67 14.88 -21.02
CA LYS A 730 21.56 14.64 -19.88
C LYS A 730 22.61 15.75 -19.71
N LEU A 731 23.23 16.19 -20.81
CA LEU A 731 24.19 17.31 -20.80
C LEU A 731 23.51 18.60 -20.33
N ALA A 732 22.33 18.93 -20.86
CA ALA A 732 21.57 20.11 -20.45
C ALA A 732 21.15 20.06 -18.97
N MET A 733 20.80 18.88 -18.45
CA MET A 733 20.41 18.73 -17.04
C MET A 733 21.59 18.89 -16.07
N ILE A 734 22.80 18.45 -16.45
CA ILE A 734 23.96 18.40 -15.56
C ILE A 734 24.82 19.66 -15.69
N TYR A 735 25.04 20.12 -16.92
CA TYR A 735 25.96 21.23 -17.23
C TYR A 735 25.24 22.52 -17.67
N GLY A 736 23.92 22.50 -17.88
CA GLY A 736 23.19 23.65 -18.41
C GLY A 736 23.77 24.11 -19.74
N ASP A 737 24.14 25.38 -19.84
CA ASP A 737 24.75 25.99 -21.03
C ASP A 737 26.29 25.79 -21.10
N GLN A 738 26.90 25.09 -20.13
CA GLN A 738 28.35 24.85 -20.06
C GLN A 738 28.80 23.58 -20.79
N ALA A 739 27.88 22.89 -21.47
CA ALA A 739 28.20 21.82 -22.39
C ALA A 739 27.33 21.89 -23.64
N SER A 740 27.91 21.60 -24.80
CA SER A 740 27.19 21.51 -26.07
C SER A 740 27.39 20.15 -26.73
N LEU A 741 26.43 19.77 -27.56
CA LEU A 741 26.54 18.64 -28.47
C LEU A 741 26.22 19.14 -29.87
N GLU A 742 27.18 19.00 -30.76
CA GLU A 742 27.10 19.40 -32.16
C GLU A 742 27.27 18.18 -33.07
N ILE A 743 26.64 18.25 -34.24
CA ILE A 743 26.64 17.18 -35.23
C ILE A 743 26.97 17.84 -36.56
N SER A 744 28.06 17.41 -37.17
CA SER A 744 28.52 17.94 -38.45
C SER A 744 28.76 16.80 -39.44
N ASN A 745 28.54 17.09 -40.73
CA ASN A 745 28.94 16.22 -41.85
C ASN A 745 30.21 16.74 -42.55
N ASP A 746 30.59 18.01 -42.32
CA ASP A 746 31.70 18.69 -43.00
C ASP A 746 32.69 19.26 -41.96
N PRO A 747 34.01 19.11 -42.14
CA PRO A 747 34.71 18.45 -43.25
C PRO A 747 34.67 16.91 -43.19
N ILE A 748 34.30 16.35 -42.04
CA ILE A 748 34.08 14.91 -41.82
C ILE A 748 32.83 14.72 -40.95
N LYS A 749 32.18 13.58 -41.09
CA LYS A 749 31.05 13.18 -40.25
C LYS A 749 31.47 13.03 -38.78
N ASN A 750 31.00 13.90 -37.90
CA ASN A 750 31.42 13.92 -36.49
C ASN A 750 30.26 14.25 -35.55
N ILE A 751 30.27 13.62 -34.38
CA ILE A 751 29.51 14.08 -33.21
C ILE A 751 30.52 14.64 -32.21
N GLN A 752 30.40 15.93 -31.93
CA GLN A 752 31.31 16.66 -31.05
C GLN A 752 30.57 17.04 -29.77
N ILE A 753 31.16 16.70 -28.62
CA ILE A 753 30.74 17.23 -27.32
C ILE A 753 31.84 18.16 -26.81
N SER A 754 31.44 19.35 -26.38
CA SER A 754 32.33 20.33 -25.74
C SER A 754 31.84 20.56 -24.31
N ILE A 755 32.70 20.39 -23.31
CA ILE A 755 32.40 20.60 -21.88
C ILE A 755 33.38 21.62 -21.31
N ASP A 756 32.89 22.67 -20.64
CA ASP A 756 33.73 23.67 -19.96
C ASP A 756 34.63 23.03 -18.88
N LYS A 757 35.93 23.28 -18.99
CA LYS A 757 36.96 22.73 -18.09
C LYS A 757 36.74 23.18 -16.63
N LYS A 758 36.14 24.35 -16.38
CA LYS A 758 35.93 24.91 -15.03
C LYS A 758 34.79 24.23 -14.26
N HIS A 759 33.93 23.48 -14.94
CA HIS A 759 32.87 22.70 -14.30
C HIS A 759 33.39 21.32 -13.93
N ASP A 760 33.80 21.14 -12.67
CA ASP A 760 34.25 19.86 -12.13
C ASP A 760 33.12 19.17 -11.36
N LEU A 761 32.79 17.95 -11.76
CA LEU A 761 31.80 17.12 -11.06
C LEU A 761 32.47 16.53 -9.81
N GLN A 762 32.45 17.24 -8.69
CA GLN A 762 32.80 16.61 -7.41
C GLN A 762 31.72 15.57 -7.05
N ASP A 763 32.14 14.37 -6.59
CA ASP A 763 31.24 13.34 -6.05
C ASP A 763 30.35 13.99 -4.98
N THR A 764 29.16 14.45 -5.37
CA THR A 764 28.19 15.03 -4.45
C THR A 764 27.56 13.84 -3.75
N ILE A 765 28.17 13.42 -2.65
CA ILE A 765 27.57 12.49 -1.70
C ILE A 765 26.38 13.25 -1.08
N ASN A 766 25.20 13.04 -1.65
CA ASN A 766 23.90 13.41 -1.05
C ASN A 766 22.91 12.26 -1.25
#